data_AF-L0HI80-F1
#
_entry.id   AF-L0HI80-F1
#
_cell.length_a   1.000
_cell.length_b   1.000
_cell.length_c   1.000
_cell.angle_alpha   90.00
_cell.angle_beta   90.00
_cell.angle_gamma   90.00
#
_symmetry.space_group_name_H-M   'P 1'
#
loop_
_entity.id
_entity.type
_entity.pdbx_description
1 polymer ?
#
loop_
_entity_poly.entity_id
_entity_poly.type
_entity_poly.pdbx_seq_one_letter_code
_entity_poly.pdbx_strand_id
1 'polypeptide(L)'
;MVQTIDILHNIKKGLSVEDWKVLEPVIAVFDNPQNRRARKNLVIDLNKLILDTAIRENRPSLPAALQEIERSDNEELFSRIIRQYILTKDRRWLETVFLLSDKISKKSNQSRVFAMLARDLIDAGVSDAAPDLIDQGLLLLDRISFRKYRSDIMIDIIPLLIVWAITTRSQNLLRTSLLLIEEIGDISKRAVLHAELAKALATVAILDKDRPLFLDSIRSATSIHQKIRRQNCISEIVGKGAKTVFGKDMADIPRFLERFSEVPPDAFLEIVSALTEQLLERVKDKQQIITILQQLCHDKPEVTGTLVIDLLKKAERSGDQWFLSTAMDLQQHISDKENFPIREMVHAGVAVANNANDMQVLTELIPILERHCNPDILSRIYLQFSQIMLASGNFSYALGIFGKINHEIENAAQYTDCLTQLLKEGVLNDSIPLIHNNILTKLHPDVVSTAVYRATIELSRESSYHDLILHILSIRNLILLHPKQDHLILESITILVDRGFLDSHDPGILIRFAESIREQALKERAISNIVIKIAKIGVKIKNRDFLQRAVGLTCEIEGQNTRSAALSSIIDEASILAAQQGDLDLLLRMKAWSNSLLEKDLVSYAMANIIDGVIKYAIDKQSCDALEEAYLIAGEINDPSLKGQLFERIAECFVKIGCALLNDPSFVSSTQEFGVKYSPFVRGREIIRNHVKPQQASLKIAGIIDIILSCSKTSASLDYIIPLALFATEIENTFERDAMLSRIVSNLNDEITHPNSTDPYETMAFLLRRNELVHSSPEVIALIHKVLLLIFDPYVRLTGLCNLADLFSRLQKTEDARHILQEVEKNLDIILNSGYHKVLVQSYLASSYTQVDETIAEKNLARAIQQLDETEFDKDSQARRQVIKTIVRFNTIHPDSRWFTTALQIAQKIKDPAEYASSLISVYRMVRRDPEKRRDLIRAMEAAADNVITPYEKASVILSIVRLTLQNADGELTLKLLKKAESLTKKINIPSIADTIRNNIADIYSGLYEQSHDRKMRDLAIQVIKTIDADEVRLFRLEQLGYTEMYEITPQFVKIKSVSERMIKEGIHPSSVATLERLVRAVADRGKEAIFFCYLSVYFKKEGQDKLSRKMLQNSIKEARIIRPLSRRAFVMCDIALKISAAGCEHSAQEILDYAIDAATNIRQSTLREEVFDELGLAIKIMQRM
;
A
#
# COMPACT_ATOMS: atom_id res chain seq x y z
N MET A 1 53.67 12.60 12.03
CA MET A 1 53.89 12.97 13.44
C MET A 1 54.05 14.47 13.65
N VAL A 2 54.84 15.20 12.85
CA VAL A 2 55.11 16.64 13.09
C VAL A 2 53.84 17.54 13.11
N GLN A 3 52.81 17.25 12.30
CA GLN A 3 51.63 18.14 12.17
C GLN A 3 50.62 18.13 13.35
N THR A 4 50.53 17.05 14.13
CA THR A 4 49.59 16.96 15.28
C THR A 4 50.18 17.61 16.53
N ILE A 5 51.50 17.48 16.72
CA ILE A 5 52.24 17.99 17.88
C ILE A 5 52.18 19.52 17.94
N ASP A 6 52.29 20.20 16.79
CA ASP A 6 52.25 21.68 16.73
C ASP A 6 50.89 22.26 17.13
N ILE A 7 49.78 21.59 16.76
CA ILE A 7 48.41 22.03 17.09
C ILE A 7 48.14 21.83 18.59
N LEU A 8 48.54 20.68 19.12
CA LEU A 8 48.40 20.37 20.55
C LEU A 8 49.24 21.30 21.42
N HIS A 9 50.45 21.65 20.96
CA HIS A 9 51.31 22.62 21.65
C HIS A 9 50.69 24.02 21.69
N ASN A 10 50.04 24.46 20.61
CA ASN A 10 49.35 25.76 20.57
C ASN A 10 48.12 25.80 21.48
N ILE A 11 47.34 24.71 21.56
CA ILE A 11 46.20 24.59 22.49
C ILE A 11 46.70 24.61 23.94
N LYS A 12 47.76 23.86 24.26
CA LYS A 12 48.36 23.83 25.61
C LYS A 12 48.91 25.20 26.04
N LYS A 13 49.47 25.98 25.12
CA LYS A 13 49.94 27.36 25.39
C LYS A 13 48.81 28.34 25.66
N GLY A 14 47.62 28.10 25.10
CA GLY A 14 46.46 28.99 25.24
C GLY A 14 45.61 28.74 26.49
N LEU A 15 45.96 27.76 27.32
CA LEU A 15 45.17 27.31 28.47
C LEU A 15 45.96 27.42 29.78
N SER A 16 45.24 27.62 30.89
CA SER A 16 45.82 27.54 32.23
C SER A 16 46.21 26.09 32.57
N VAL A 17 47.08 25.91 33.56
CA VAL A 17 47.53 24.57 33.99
C VAL A 17 46.35 23.72 34.50
N GLU A 18 45.35 24.34 35.13
CA GLU A 18 44.14 23.66 35.60
C GLU A 18 43.22 23.28 34.43
N ASP A 19 43.05 24.17 33.45
CA ASP A 19 42.23 23.92 32.26
C ASP A 19 42.84 22.84 31.35
N TRP A 20 44.18 22.79 31.24
CA TRP A 20 44.87 21.73 30.52
C TRP A 20 44.64 20.36 31.16
N LYS A 21 44.67 20.25 32.50
CA LYS A 21 44.42 18.98 33.19
C LYS A 21 43.04 18.38 32.89
N VAL A 22 42.04 19.23 32.62
CA VAL A 22 40.68 18.79 32.26
C VAL A 22 40.62 18.28 30.82
N LEU A 23 41.37 18.91 29.89
CA LEU A 23 41.34 18.58 28.46
C LEU A 23 42.32 17.46 28.06
N GLU A 24 43.45 17.33 28.74
CA GLU A 24 44.53 16.38 28.45
C GLU A 24 44.05 14.91 28.26
N PRO A 25 43.26 14.31 29.17
CA PRO A 25 42.81 12.92 28.99
C PRO A 25 41.85 12.74 27.81
N VAL A 26 41.11 13.79 27.44
CA VAL A 26 40.12 13.75 26.36
C VAL A 26 40.79 13.92 24.99
N ILE A 27 41.83 14.74 24.93
CA ILE A 27 42.59 15.03 23.70
C ILE A 27 43.62 13.91 23.40
N ALA A 28 44.10 13.17 24.40
CA ALA A 28 45.04 12.04 24.22
C ALA A 28 44.53 10.95 23.26
N VAL A 29 43.21 10.86 23.01
CA VAL A 29 42.60 9.97 22.03
C VAL A 29 43.07 10.26 20.59
N PHE A 30 43.52 11.49 20.31
CA PHE A 30 44.00 11.93 18.99
C PHE A 30 45.50 11.65 18.74
N ASP A 31 46.24 11.13 19.73
CA ASP A 31 47.69 10.84 19.63
C ASP A 31 48.03 9.46 18.99
N ASN A 32 47.04 8.76 18.44
CA ASN A 32 47.22 7.40 17.90
C ASN A 32 47.80 7.39 16.47
N PRO A 33 48.99 6.79 16.21
CA PRO A 33 49.73 6.93 14.94
C PRO A 33 49.13 6.24 13.71
N GLN A 34 47.99 5.53 13.81
CA GLN A 34 47.39 4.79 12.68
C GLN A 34 46.45 5.59 11.76
N ASN A 35 46.09 6.85 12.08
CA ASN A 35 45.17 7.64 11.27
C ASN A 35 45.82 8.90 10.68
N ARG A 36 46.22 8.86 9.40
CA ARG A 36 46.53 10.08 8.63
C ARG A 36 45.23 10.84 8.32
N ARG A 37 44.77 11.70 9.22
CA ARG A 37 43.67 12.66 8.97
C ARG A 37 44.22 13.98 8.43
N ALA A 38 43.50 14.62 7.51
CA ALA A 38 43.85 15.95 7.03
C ALA A 38 43.79 16.98 8.17
N ARG A 39 44.78 17.89 8.25
CA ARG A 39 44.93 18.92 9.29
C ARG A 39 43.63 19.69 9.59
N LYS A 40 42.87 20.01 8.54
CA LYS A 40 41.59 20.74 8.64
C LYS A 40 40.53 19.98 9.46
N ASN A 41 40.37 18.68 9.20
CA ASN A 41 39.39 17.85 9.90
C ASN A 41 39.79 17.65 11.37
N LEU A 42 41.09 17.58 11.65
CA LEU A 42 41.60 17.48 13.01
C LEU A 42 41.31 18.74 13.84
N VAL A 43 41.41 19.94 13.25
CA VAL A 43 41.06 21.21 13.92
C VAL A 43 39.56 21.30 14.23
N ILE A 44 38.69 20.88 13.30
CA ILE A 44 37.24 20.86 13.50
C ILE A 44 36.85 19.89 14.64
N ASP A 45 37.37 18.66 14.59
CA ASP A 45 37.11 17.63 15.62
C ASP A 45 37.59 18.11 17.01
N LEU A 46 38.76 18.74 17.08
CA LEU A 46 39.31 19.29 18.33
C LEU A 46 38.50 20.48 18.84
N ASN A 47 38.10 21.42 17.99
CA ASN A 47 37.28 22.56 18.38
C ASN A 47 35.93 22.13 18.97
N LYS A 48 35.29 21.14 18.33
CA LYS A 48 34.05 20.56 18.82
C LYS A 48 34.24 19.92 20.19
N LEU A 49 35.31 19.15 20.36
CA LEU A 49 35.64 18.49 21.63
C LEU A 49 35.91 19.48 22.76
N ILE A 50 36.66 20.56 22.47
CA ILE A 50 36.93 21.64 23.43
C ILE A 50 35.62 22.29 23.87
N LEU A 51 34.73 22.62 22.93
CA LEU A 51 33.45 23.24 23.23
C LEU A 51 32.51 22.31 24.01
N ASP A 52 32.42 21.03 23.62
CA ASP A 52 31.62 20.02 24.31
C ASP A 52 32.10 19.83 25.76
N THR A 53 33.42 19.81 25.96
CA THR A 53 34.03 19.72 27.29
C THR A 53 33.80 21.00 28.10
N ALA A 54 33.94 22.16 27.49
CA ALA A 54 33.67 23.46 28.12
C ALA A 54 32.25 23.56 28.65
N ILE A 55 31.27 23.13 27.86
CA ILE A 55 29.85 23.16 28.23
C ILE A 55 29.55 22.11 29.30
N ARG A 56 30.03 20.86 29.13
CA ARG A 56 29.78 19.77 30.09
C ARG A 56 30.35 20.06 31.47
N GLU A 57 31.58 20.59 31.54
CA GLU A 57 32.26 20.88 32.79
C GLU A 57 32.01 22.32 33.31
N ASN A 58 31.18 23.10 32.60
CA ASN A 58 30.90 24.51 32.85
C ASN A 58 32.17 25.37 33.03
N ARG A 59 33.09 25.29 32.08
CA ARG A 59 34.38 26.02 32.08
C ARG A 59 34.43 27.07 30.97
N PRO A 60 34.05 28.34 31.25
CA PRO A 60 33.97 29.41 30.25
C PRO A 60 35.32 29.84 29.65
N SER A 61 36.46 29.48 30.28
CA SER A 61 37.81 29.78 29.79
C SER A 61 38.26 28.88 28.65
N LEU A 62 37.79 27.63 28.56
CA LEU A 62 38.26 26.65 27.58
C LEU A 62 38.01 27.04 26.11
N PRO A 63 36.87 27.65 25.72
CA PRO A 63 36.64 28.07 24.34
C PRO A 63 37.64 29.11 23.84
N ALA A 64 38.38 29.82 24.72
CA ALA A 64 39.44 30.73 24.29
C ALA A 64 40.56 30.02 23.50
N ALA A 65 40.72 28.71 23.71
CA ALA A 65 41.71 27.86 23.04
C ALA A 65 41.29 27.33 21.66
N LEU A 66 40.06 27.61 21.21
CA LEU A 66 39.58 27.23 19.87
C LEU A 66 40.51 27.81 18.79
N GLN A 67 40.93 26.94 17.86
CA GLN A 67 41.84 27.25 16.76
C GLN A 67 41.02 27.50 15.49
N GLU A 68 41.24 28.61 14.77
CA GLU A 68 40.57 28.93 13.47
C GLU A 68 39.04 28.66 13.43
N ILE A 69 38.21 29.67 13.71
CA ILE A 69 36.76 29.53 13.63
C ILE A 69 36.30 29.61 12.16
N GLU A 70 35.86 28.47 11.60
CA GLU A 70 35.38 28.42 10.22
C GLU A 70 34.09 29.21 10.01
N ARG A 71 33.90 29.71 8.78
CA ARG A 71 32.77 30.60 8.47
C ARG A 71 31.40 29.93 8.63
N SER A 72 31.30 28.64 8.34
CA SER A 72 30.06 27.86 8.44
C SER A 72 29.60 27.67 9.88
N ASP A 73 30.52 27.65 10.84
CA ASP A 73 30.26 27.16 12.20
C ASP A 73 30.13 28.29 13.23
N ASN A 74 30.31 29.56 12.80
CA ASN A 74 30.23 30.73 13.69
C ASN A 74 28.90 30.78 14.46
N GLU A 75 27.77 30.70 13.77
CA GLU A 75 26.45 30.86 14.41
C GLU A 75 26.17 29.74 15.41
N GLU A 76 26.48 28.50 15.05
CA GLU A 76 26.33 27.35 15.95
C GLU A 76 27.23 27.48 17.18
N LEU A 77 28.50 27.86 17.00
CA LEU A 77 29.43 28.08 18.09
C LEU A 77 28.90 29.14 19.07
N PHE A 78 28.57 30.33 18.57
CA PHE A 78 28.13 31.44 19.40
C PHE A 78 26.75 31.17 20.03
N SER A 79 25.84 30.48 19.34
CA SER A 79 24.54 30.09 19.89
C SER A 79 24.70 29.10 21.05
N ARG A 80 25.62 28.13 20.96
CA ARG A 80 25.89 27.19 22.06
C ARG A 80 26.46 27.90 23.28
N ILE A 81 27.37 28.86 23.08
CA ILE A 81 27.97 29.63 24.17
C ILE A 81 26.93 30.56 24.83
N ILE A 82 26.12 31.27 24.05
CA ILE A 82 25.10 32.18 24.63
C ILE A 82 24.01 31.41 25.36
N ARG A 83 23.61 30.23 24.87
CA ARG A 83 22.69 29.35 25.60
C ARG A 83 23.26 28.92 26.95
N GLN A 84 24.56 28.62 27.02
CA GLN A 84 25.21 28.30 28.28
C GLN A 84 25.20 29.50 29.24
N TYR A 85 25.41 30.73 28.73
CA TYR A 85 25.25 31.95 29.53
C TYR A 85 23.80 32.11 30.01
N ILE A 86 22.81 31.93 29.14
CA ILE A 86 21.38 32.03 29.50
C ILE A 86 21.01 31.01 30.60
N LEU A 87 21.54 29.79 30.53
CA LEU A 87 21.29 28.72 31.50
C LEU A 87 22.00 28.94 32.84
N THR A 88 23.27 29.33 32.80
CA THR A 88 24.12 29.40 34.02
C THR A 88 24.14 30.78 34.67
N LYS A 89 23.78 31.82 33.92
CA LYS A 89 23.95 33.25 34.26
C LYS A 89 25.39 33.65 34.63
N ASP A 90 26.39 32.82 34.32
CA ASP A 90 27.80 33.13 34.57
C ASP A 90 28.32 34.10 33.49
N ARG A 91 28.53 35.36 33.87
CA ARG A 91 28.99 36.45 32.99
C ARG A 91 30.27 36.13 32.22
N ARG A 92 31.12 35.24 32.75
CA ARG A 92 32.34 34.81 32.06
C ARG A 92 32.05 34.15 30.71
N TRP A 93 30.90 33.49 30.54
CA TRP A 93 30.49 32.97 29.23
C TRP A 93 30.18 34.09 28.22
N LEU A 94 29.58 35.20 28.66
CA LEU A 94 29.32 36.37 27.81
C LEU A 94 30.62 37.11 27.46
N GLU A 95 31.57 37.19 28.40
CA GLU A 95 32.92 37.71 28.12
C GLU A 95 33.65 36.88 27.06
N THR A 96 33.52 35.54 27.13
CA THR A 96 34.06 34.64 26.11
C THR A 96 33.43 34.86 24.73
N VAL A 97 32.13 35.18 24.66
CA VAL A 97 31.48 35.58 23.38
C VAL A 97 32.19 36.80 22.79
N PHE A 98 32.45 37.84 23.57
CA PHE A 98 33.14 39.03 23.06
C PHE A 98 34.55 38.70 22.59
N LEU A 99 35.32 37.96 23.39
CA LEU A 99 36.70 37.58 23.05
C LEU A 99 36.78 36.74 21.78
N LEU A 100 35.84 35.82 21.56
CA LEU A 100 35.78 35.02 20.35
C LEU A 100 35.26 35.81 19.14
N SER A 101 34.36 36.78 19.37
CA SER A 101 33.81 37.60 18.29
C SER A 101 34.88 38.45 17.59
N ASP A 102 35.93 38.85 18.33
CA ASP A 102 37.08 39.59 17.80
C ASP A 102 37.96 38.72 16.89
N LYS A 103 37.89 37.38 17.01
CA LYS A 103 38.56 36.44 16.11
C LYS A 103 37.83 36.27 14.76
N ILE A 104 36.63 36.82 14.60
CA ILE A 104 35.87 36.75 13.34
C ILE A 104 36.44 37.74 12.32
N SER A 105 37.08 37.22 11.28
CA SER A 105 37.76 38.04 10.25
C SER A 105 36.89 39.04 9.47
N LYS A 106 35.56 38.84 9.39
CA LYS A 106 34.64 39.70 8.64
C LYS A 106 33.65 40.42 9.55
N LYS A 107 33.67 41.76 9.55
CA LYS A 107 32.69 42.60 10.28
C LYS A 107 31.23 42.29 9.95
N SER A 108 30.92 41.85 8.73
CA SER A 108 29.57 41.43 8.33
C SER A 108 29.12 40.18 9.09
N ASN A 109 30.00 39.17 9.21
CA ASN A 109 29.72 37.96 9.99
C ASN A 109 29.63 38.28 11.48
N GLN A 110 30.49 39.17 11.97
CA GLN A 110 30.45 39.65 13.34
C GLN A 110 29.12 40.36 13.66
N SER A 111 28.65 41.25 12.78
CA SER A 111 27.34 41.90 12.90
C SER A 111 26.18 40.90 12.86
N ARG A 112 26.27 39.86 12.03
CA ARG A 112 25.27 38.78 11.96
C ARG A 112 25.21 37.97 13.26
N VAL A 113 26.37 37.65 13.83
CA VAL A 113 26.48 36.99 15.13
C VAL A 113 25.90 37.87 16.23
N PHE A 114 26.26 39.16 16.31
CA PHE A 114 25.67 40.06 17.31
C PHE A 114 24.16 40.23 17.17
N ALA A 115 23.63 40.27 15.95
CA ALA A 115 22.17 40.28 15.72
C ALA A 115 21.51 39.01 16.28
N MET A 116 22.05 37.83 15.98
CA MET A 116 21.56 36.56 16.53
C MET A 116 21.60 36.54 18.06
N LEU A 117 22.74 36.94 18.64
CA LEU A 117 22.92 36.97 20.10
C LEU A 117 21.97 37.96 20.79
N ALA A 118 21.77 39.14 20.21
CA ALA A 118 20.82 40.12 20.73
C ALA A 118 19.39 39.56 20.72
N ARG A 119 19.00 38.84 19.64
CA ARG A 119 17.72 38.14 19.56
C ARG A 119 17.58 37.11 20.68
N ASP A 120 18.55 36.20 20.79
CA ASP A 120 18.52 35.09 21.74
C ASP A 120 18.47 35.59 23.19
N LEU A 121 19.19 36.67 23.51
CA LEU A 121 19.17 37.30 24.83
C LEU A 121 17.83 37.99 25.15
N ILE A 122 17.28 38.75 24.20
CA ILE A 122 16.00 39.45 24.41
C ILE A 122 14.88 38.41 24.53
N ASP A 123 14.83 37.42 23.65
CA ASP A 123 13.83 36.36 23.66
C ASP A 123 13.86 35.54 24.98
N ALA A 124 15.05 35.14 25.42
CA ALA A 124 15.23 34.50 26.72
C ALA A 124 14.88 35.44 27.88
N GLY A 125 15.22 36.72 27.78
CA GLY A 125 14.88 37.72 28.80
C GLY A 125 13.37 37.92 28.96
N VAL A 126 12.62 37.95 27.86
CA VAL A 126 11.15 38.03 27.88
C VAL A 126 10.55 36.71 28.39
N SER A 127 11.05 35.57 27.93
CA SER A 127 10.55 34.24 28.31
C SER A 127 10.81 33.88 29.78
N ASP A 128 12.01 34.18 30.28
CA ASP A 128 12.43 33.89 31.66
C ASP A 128 12.09 35.01 32.65
N ALA A 129 11.46 36.10 32.20
CA ALA A 129 11.24 37.34 32.96
C ALA A 129 12.52 37.90 33.60
N ALA A 130 13.64 37.88 32.85
CA ALA A 130 14.96 38.29 33.29
C ALA A 130 15.37 39.62 32.61
N PRO A 131 15.13 40.80 33.24
CA PRO A 131 15.38 42.10 32.64
C PRO A 131 16.85 42.33 32.28
N ASP A 132 17.77 41.80 33.10
CA ASP A 132 19.22 41.88 32.84
C ASP A 132 19.59 41.31 31.46
N LEU A 133 18.92 40.25 30.99
CA LEU A 133 19.20 39.68 29.67
C LEU A 133 18.71 40.59 28.53
N ILE A 134 17.57 41.27 28.73
CA ILE A 134 17.05 42.25 27.77
C ILE A 134 18.01 43.43 27.66
N ASP A 135 18.49 43.95 28.79
CA ASP A 135 19.47 45.04 28.82
C ASP A 135 20.77 44.64 28.10
N GLN A 136 21.29 43.42 28.36
CA GLN A 136 22.46 42.92 27.62
C GLN A 136 22.19 42.76 26.12
N GLY A 137 21.01 42.28 25.74
CA GLY A 137 20.62 42.15 24.34
C GLY A 137 20.52 43.51 23.64
N LEU A 138 19.95 44.52 24.30
CA LEU A 138 19.90 45.91 23.80
C LEU A 138 21.31 46.50 23.63
N LEU A 139 22.21 46.27 24.59
CA LEU A 139 23.62 46.70 24.50
C LEU A 139 24.36 46.06 23.31
N LEU A 140 24.00 44.83 22.91
CA LEU A 140 24.61 44.19 21.74
C LEU A 140 24.21 44.85 20.41
N LEU A 141 23.07 45.55 20.35
CA LEU A 141 22.62 46.21 19.13
C LEU A 141 23.60 47.31 18.68
N ASP A 142 24.24 47.99 19.63
CA ASP A 142 25.24 49.01 19.36
C ASP A 142 26.52 48.46 18.71
N ARG A 143 26.77 47.16 18.86
CA ARG A 143 27.91 46.47 18.23
C ARG A 143 27.62 45.99 16.81
N ILE A 144 26.39 46.11 16.32
CA ILE A 144 26.00 45.75 14.96
C ILE A 144 26.35 46.91 14.01
N SER A 145 27.49 46.80 13.31
CA SER A 145 27.98 47.86 12.42
C SER A 145 27.30 47.87 11.03
N PHE A 146 26.66 46.78 10.61
CA PHE A 146 26.02 46.67 9.30
C PHE A 146 24.53 47.04 9.37
N ARG A 147 24.14 48.12 8.67
CA ARG A 147 22.75 48.63 8.62
C ARG A 147 21.71 47.58 8.24
N LYS A 148 22.05 46.64 7.33
CA LYS A 148 21.15 45.54 6.96
C LYS A 148 20.75 44.70 8.18
N TYR A 149 21.73 44.13 8.89
CA TYR A 149 21.45 43.30 10.07
C TYR A 149 20.84 44.10 11.22
N ARG A 150 21.15 45.40 11.31
CA ARG A 150 20.53 46.32 12.27
C ARG A 150 19.05 46.52 11.95
N SER A 151 18.68 46.76 10.69
CA SER A 151 17.28 46.82 10.26
C SER A 151 16.55 45.49 10.49
N ASP A 152 17.17 44.36 10.13
CA ASP A 152 16.56 43.03 10.24
C ASP A 152 16.31 42.66 11.72
N ILE A 153 17.29 42.90 12.61
CA ILE A 153 17.13 42.54 14.02
C ILE A 153 16.05 43.38 14.72
N MET A 154 15.92 44.67 14.38
CA MET A 154 14.86 45.52 14.96
C MET A 154 13.47 44.96 14.68
N ILE A 155 13.26 44.44 13.46
CA ILE A 155 11.98 43.81 13.08
C ILE A 155 11.64 42.63 13.99
N ASP A 156 12.65 41.86 14.41
CA ASP A 156 12.46 40.67 15.24
C ASP A 156 12.30 40.99 16.72
N ILE A 157 13.05 41.96 17.25
CA ILE A 157 13.09 42.23 18.70
C ILE A 157 12.01 43.18 19.18
N ILE A 158 11.59 44.17 18.36
CA ILE A 158 10.57 45.16 18.79
C ILE A 158 9.27 44.49 19.23
N PRO A 159 8.72 43.46 18.53
CA PRO A 159 7.56 42.71 19.03
C PRO A 159 7.78 42.11 20.43
N LEU A 160 8.96 41.54 20.70
CA LEU A 160 9.30 40.99 22.01
C LEU A 160 9.33 42.09 23.08
N LEU A 161 9.95 43.24 22.75
CA LEU A 161 10.00 44.40 23.64
C LEU A 161 8.61 44.98 23.92
N ILE A 162 7.70 44.99 22.94
CA ILE A 162 6.30 45.41 23.13
C ILE A 162 5.61 44.51 24.16
N VAL A 163 5.71 43.19 23.99
CA VAL A 163 5.09 42.21 24.91
C VAL A 163 5.60 42.41 26.33
N TRP A 164 6.93 42.54 26.48
CA TRP A 164 7.54 42.76 27.79
C TRP A 164 7.15 44.11 28.39
N ALA A 165 7.15 45.18 27.58
CA ALA A 165 6.80 46.52 28.03
C ALA A 165 5.34 46.63 28.47
N ILE A 166 4.40 45.94 27.79
CA ILE A 166 3.01 45.87 28.24
C ILE A 166 2.90 45.11 29.56
N THR A 167 3.60 43.97 29.68
CA THR A 167 3.59 43.12 30.88
C THR A 167 4.14 43.86 32.10
N THR A 168 5.25 44.58 31.93
CA THR A 168 5.91 45.35 32.99
C THR A 168 5.42 46.78 33.12
N ARG A 169 4.51 47.21 32.22
CA ARG A 169 4.02 48.59 32.09
C ARG A 169 5.14 49.64 31.93
N SER A 170 6.20 49.27 31.22
CA SER A 170 7.37 50.14 31.01
C SER A 170 7.16 51.13 29.86
N GLN A 171 6.77 52.36 30.19
CA GLN A 171 6.64 53.45 29.23
C GLN A 171 7.97 53.78 28.54
N ASN A 172 9.08 53.73 29.30
CA ASN A 172 10.42 54.03 28.78
C ASN A 172 10.82 53.03 27.69
N LEU A 173 10.53 51.74 27.87
CA LEU A 173 10.88 50.72 26.88
C LEU A 173 10.09 50.88 25.57
N LEU A 174 8.81 51.28 25.65
CA LEU A 174 8.01 51.60 24.45
C LEU A 174 8.55 52.83 23.72
N ARG A 175 8.94 53.89 24.45
CA ARG A 175 9.56 55.08 23.86
C ARG A 175 10.91 54.77 23.23
N THR A 176 11.75 53.97 23.87
CA THR A 176 13.01 53.49 23.27
C THR A 176 12.74 52.66 22.02
N SER A 177 11.75 51.77 22.04
CA SER A 177 11.36 50.97 20.87
C SER A 177 10.87 51.84 19.71
N LEU A 178 10.13 52.93 19.99
CA LEU A 178 9.74 53.94 18.99
C LEU A 178 10.94 54.70 18.39
N LEU A 179 12.04 54.84 19.10
CA LEU A 179 13.26 55.40 18.50
C LEU A 179 13.96 54.36 17.62
N LEU A 180 13.97 53.10 18.04
CA LEU A 180 14.60 52.01 17.31
C LEU A 180 13.91 51.69 15.97
N ILE A 181 12.59 51.90 15.84
CA ILE A 181 11.89 51.62 14.58
C ILE A 181 12.37 52.50 13.42
N GLU A 182 12.92 53.68 13.70
CA GLU A 182 13.44 54.60 12.68
C GLU A 182 14.65 54.02 11.93
N GLU A 183 15.33 53.05 12.53
CA GLU A 183 16.45 52.35 11.91
C GLU A 183 16.01 51.30 10.86
N ILE A 184 14.73 50.91 10.84
CA ILE A 184 14.19 49.90 9.93
C ILE A 184 14.01 50.49 8.53
N GLY A 185 14.77 50.00 7.54
CA GLY A 185 14.72 50.54 6.18
C GLY A 185 13.40 50.29 5.41
N ASP A 186 12.67 49.23 5.77
CA ASP A 186 11.39 48.87 5.13
C ASP A 186 10.23 49.70 5.71
N ILE A 187 9.67 50.60 4.89
CA ILE A 187 8.59 51.52 5.27
C ILE A 187 7.32 50.75 5.71
N SER A 188 7.03 49.60 5.10
CA SER A 188 5.86 48.80 5.42
C SER A 188 6.02 48.10 6.77
N LYS A 189 7.17 47.47 7.01
CA LYS A 189 7.49 46.84 8.30
C LYS A 189 7.58 47.88 9.42
N ARG A 190 8.18 49.04 9.14
CA ARG A 190 8.21 50.18 10.07
C ARG A 190 6.79 50.63 10.42
N ALA A 191 5.92 50.85 9.44
CA ALA A 191 4.54 51.26 9.69
C ALA A 191 3.73 50.24 10.51
N VAL A 192 3.97 48.93 10.32
CA VAL A 192 3.38 47.86 11.14
C VAL A 192 3.82 48.00 12.59
N LEU A 193 5.13 48.05 12.84
CA LEU A 193 5.66 48.09 14.20
C LEU A 193 5.35 49.42 14.90
N HIS A 194 5.31 50.53 14.16
CA HIS A 194 4.86 51.82 14.67
C HIS A 194 3.40 51.76 15.15
N ALA A 195 2.52 51.12 14.38
CA ALA A 195 1.14 50.92 14.78
C ALA A 195 1.03 50.07 16.06
N GLU A 196 1.77 48.96 16.14
CA GLU A 196 1.78 48.11 17.33
C GLU A 196 2.33 48.83 18.57
N LEU A 197 3.37 49.65 18.41
CA LEU A 197 3.89 50.50 19.48
C LEU A 197 2.92 51.58 19.94
N ALA A 198 2.24 52.26 19.01
CA ALA A 198 1.22 53.25 19.34
C ALA A 198 0.05 52.60 20.10
N LYS A 199 -0.40 51.41 19.70
CA LYS A 199 -1.41 50.63 20.43
C LYS A 199 -0.91 50.16 21.79
N ALA A 200 0.35 49.76 21.91
CA ALA A 200 0.95 49.38 23.17
C ALA A 200 1.00 50.55 24.15
N LEU A 201 1.40 51.75 23.68
CA LEU A 201 1.34 52.99 24.45
C LEU A 201 -0.09 53.27 24.94
N ALA A 202 -1.08 53.17 24.05
CA ALA A 202 -2.49 53.33 24.42
C ALA A 202 -2.92 52.31 25.48
N THR A 203 -2.47 51.06 25.37
CA THR A 203 -2.80 49.98 26.31
C THR A 203 -2.22 50.24 27.69
N VAL A 204 -0.94 50.62 27.78
CA VAL A 204 -0.31 51.00 29.05
C VAL A 204 -0.99 52.24 29.63
N ALA A 205 -1.28 53.25 28.80
CA ALA A 205 -1.99 54.46 29.22
C ALA A 205 -3.37 54.16 29.82
N ILE A 206 -4.13 53.23 29.23
CA ILE A 206 -5.42 52.79 29.74
C ILE A 206 -5.27 52.05 31.07
N LEU A 207 -4.29 51.12 31.17
CA LEU A 207 -4.05 50.34 32.38
C LEU A 207 -3.62 51.21 33.57
N ASP A 208 -2.84 52.26 33.31
CA ASP A 208 -2.33 53.18 34.32
C ASP A 208 -3.21 54.43 34.50
N LYS A 209 -4.27 54.58 33.68
CA LYS A 209 -5.15 55.76 33.62
C LYS A 209 -4.39 57.07 33.35
N ASP A 210 -3.30 56.98 32.57
CA ASP A 210 -2.43 58.09 32.20
C ASP A 210 -2.98 58.82 30.96
N ARG A 211 -3.61 59.97 31.19
CA ARG A 211 -4.26 60.77 30.15
C ARG A 211 -3.26 61.38 29.15
N PRO A 212 -2.15 62.03 29.57
CA PRO A 212 -1.10 62.45 28.64
C PRO A 212 -0.61 61.33 27.73
N LEU A 213 -0.29 60.15 28.29
CA LEU A 213 0.21 59.03 27.50
C LEU A 213 -0.82 58.52 26.49
N PHE A 214 -2.10 58.56 26.85
CA PHE A 214 -3.18 58.19 25.91
C PHE A 214 -3.25 59.17 24.72
N LEU A 215 -3.14 60.47 24.96
CA LEU A 215 -3.10 61.47 23.88
C LEU A 215 -1.84 61.33 23.02
N ASP A 216 -0.69 61.05 23.64
CA ASP A 216 0.58 60.78 22.95
C ASP A 216 0.48 59.55 22.05
N SER A 217 -0.27 58.52 22.45
CA SER A 217 -0.49 57.33 21.62
C SER A 217 -1.24 57.65 20.33
N ILE A 218 -2.25 58.52 20.39
CA ILE A 218 -2.99 59.01 19.20
C ILE A 218 -2.06 59.86 18.35
N ARG A 219 -1.31 60.81 18.94
CA ARG A 219 -0.31 61.62 18.22
C ARG A 219 0.74 60.74 17.53
N SER A 220 1.25 59.71 18.20
CA SER A 220 2.18 58.75 17.63
C SER A 220 1.57 58.01 16.44
N ALA A 221 0.29 57.62 16.52
CA ALA A 221 -0.39 56.98 15.39
C ALA A 221 -0.46 57.91 14.17
N THR A 222 -0.63 59.23 14.36
CA THR A 222 -0.69 60.19 13.24
C THR A 222 0.59 60.24 12.41
N SER A 223 1.74 59.87 12.98
CA SER A 223 3.04 59.83 12.29
C SER A 223 3.25 58.59 11.41
N ILE A 224 2.31 57.64 11.38
CA ILE A 224 2.40 56.45 10.53
C ILE A 224 2.27 56.84 9.06
N HIS A 225 3.29 56.52 8.26
CA HIS A 225 3.36 56.89 6.84
C HIS A 225 2.25 56.28 5.96
N GLN A 226 1.79 55.05 6.27
CA GLN A 226 0.76 54.36 5.48
C GLN A 226 -0.65 54.76 5.94
N LYS A 227 -1.39 55.50 5.08
CA LYS A 227 -2.75 56.04 5.36
C LYS A 227 -3.72 55.01 5.96
N ILE A 228 -3.91 53.86 5.32
CA ILE A 228 -4.85 52.84 5.79
C ILE A 228 -4.47 52.30 7.17
N ARG A 229 -3.16 52.06 7.42
CA ARG A 229 -2.69 51.59 8.72
C ARG A 229 -2.85 52.65 9.81
N ARG A 230 -2.59 53.91 9.47
CA ARG A 230 -2.79 55.06 10.35
C ARG A 230 -4.26 55.16 10.77
N GLN A 231 -5.18 55.14 9.81
CA GLN A 231 -6.63 55.13 10.05
C GLN A 231 -7.06 54.01 11.00
N ASN A 232 -6.66 52.76 10.69
CA ASN A 232 -7.02 51.61 11.52
C ASN A 232 -6.42 51.69 12.92
N CYS A 233 -5.17 52.16 13.05
CA CYS A 233 -4.51 52.34 14.34
C CYS A 233 -5.22 53.40 15.19
N ILE A 234 -5.54 54.55 14.59
CA ILE A 234 -6.29 55.63 15.25
C ILE A 234 -7.66 55.10 15.70
N SER A 235 -8.43 54.44 14.82
CA SER A 235 -9.74 53.87 15.17
C SER A 235 -9.64 52.84 16.30
N GLU A 236 -8.62 51.97 16.30
CA GLU A 236 -8.44 50.98 17.37
C GLU A 236 -8.10 51.63 18.72
N ILE A 237 -7.19 52.62 18.72
CA ILE A 237 -6.81 53.36 19.93
C ILE A 237 -8.02 54.14 20.49
N VAL A 238 -8.73 54.87 19.62
CA VAL A 238 -9.94 55.62 19.96
C VAL A 238 -11.04 54.68 20.47
N GLY A 239 -11.29 53.56 19.79
CA GLY A 239 -12.26 52.56 20.19
C GLY A 239 -11.95 51.94 21.56
N LYS A 240 -10.69 51.57 21.82
CA LYS A 240 -10.26 51.08 23.15
C LYS A 240 -10.40 52.16 24.22
N GLY A 241 -9.90 53.36 23.98
CA GLY A 241 -9.97 54.48 24.92
C GLY A 241 -11.39 54.85 25.29
N ALA A 242 -12.29 54.89 24.31
CA ALA A 242 -13.67 55.23 24.57
C ALA A 242 -14.35 54.23 25.53
N LYS A 243 -13.95 52.94 25.57
CA LYS A 243 -14.52 51.92 26.51
C LYS A 243 -13.99 52.04 27.94
N THR A 244 -13.15 53.04 28.21
CA THR A 244 -12.40 53.16 29.47
C THR A 244 -12.71 54.48 30.18
N VAL A 245 -11.88 54.86 31.15
CA VAL A 245 -12.01 56.13 31.89
C VAL A 245 -11.96 57.37 30.99
N PHE A 246 -11.34 57.28 29.81
CA PHE A 246 -11.26 58.39 28.84
C PHE A 246 -12.55 58.58 28.03
N GLY A 247 -13.51 57.65 28.07
CA GLY A 247 -14.72 57.71 27.26
C GLY A 247 -15.58 58.96 27.50
N LYS A 248 -15.63 59.46 28.75
CA LYS A 248 -16.35 60.71 29.06
C LYS A 248 -15.72 61.93 28.40
N ASP A 249 -14.39 61.98 28.35
CA ASP A 249 -13.66 63.05 27.66
C ASP A 249 -13.88 63.00 26.15
N MET A 250 -13.97 61.79 25.58
CA MET A 250 -14.14 61.56 24.14
C MET A 250 -15.58 61.74 23.67
N ALA A 251 -16.57 61.67 24.57
CA ALA A 251 -17.98 61.91 24.25
C ALA A 251 -18.25 63.40 23.91
N ASP A 252 -17.47 64.32 24.47
CA ASP A 252 -17.42 65.72 24.06
C ASP A 252 -16.43 65.90 22.90
N ILE A 253 -16.85 65.43 21.71
CA ILE A 253 -16.02 65.37 20.50
C ILE A 253 -15.40 66.73 20.15
N PRO A 254 -16.15 67.87 20.12
CA PRO A 254 -15.57 69.17 19.79
C PRO A 254 -14.39 69.53 20.70
N ARG A 255 -14.57 69.39 22.02
CA ARG A 255 -13.54 69.73 23.02
C ARG A 255 -12.37 68.75 23.01
N PHE A 256 -12.60 67.48 22.71
CA PHE A 256 -11.52 66.50 22.58
C PHE A 256 -10.62 66.80 21.37
N LEU A 257 -11.22 67.22 20.25
CA LEU A 257 -10.52 67.54 19.00
C LEU A 257 -9.61 68.77 19.11
N GLU A 258 -9.88 69.73 20.00
CA GLU A 258 -9.00 70.89 20.24
C GLU A 258 -7.56 70.48 20.58
N ARG A 259 -7.35 69.29 21.13
CA ARG A 259 -6.03 68.76 21.51
C ARG A 259 -5.19 68.26 20.35
N PHE A 260 -5.74 68.23 19.14
CA PHE A 260 -5.12 67.72 17.93
C PHE A 260 -5.09 68.75 16.79
N SER A 261 -5.25 70.04 17.09
CA SER A 261 -5.22 71.13 16.10
C SER A 261 -3.87 71.26 15.37
N GLU A 262 -2.80 70.71 15.93
CA GLU A 262 -1.44 70.74 15.38
C GLU A 262 -1.14 69.57 14.43
N VAL A 263 -2.06 68.61 14.30
CA VAL A 263 -1.90 67.39 13.47
C VAL A 263 -2.21 67.71 12.00
N PRO A 264 -1.58 67.04 11.01
CA PRO A 264 -1.89 67.24 9.60
C PRO A 264 -3.39 67.08 9.27
N PRO A 265 -3.96 67.87 8.33
CA PRO A 265 -5.40 67.88 8.03
C PRO A 265 -5.99 66.50 7.73
N ASP A 266 -5.28 65.67 6.96
CA ASP A 266 -5.70 64.31 6.64
C ASP A 266 -5.82 63.46 7.92
N ALA A 267 -4.82 63.47 8.79
CA ALA A 267 -4.84 62.71 10.03
C ALA A 267 -5.85 63.27 11.04
N PHE A 268 -6.14 64.58 10.98
CA PHE A 268 -7.22 65.20 11.76
C PHE A 268 -8.59 64.66 11.35
N LEU A 269 -8.90 64.59 10.04
CA LEU A 269 -10.14 63.98 9.54
C LEU A 269 -10.27 62.49 9.92
N GLU A 270 -9.15 61.77 9.98
CA GLU A 270 -9.12 60.36 10.42
C GLU A 270 -9.47 60.20 11.91
N ILE A 271 -9.03 61.15 12.76
CA ILE A 271 -9.44 61.20 14.17
C ILE A 271 -10.93 61.53 14.29
N VAL A 272 -11.43 62.50 13.51
CA VAL A 272 -12.86 62.86 13.46
C VAL A 272 -13.70 61.65 13.06
N SER A 273 -13.30 60.92 12.02
CA SER A 273 -14.01 59.72 11.57
C SER A 273 -14.03 58.63 12.65
N ALA A 274 -12.89 58.38 13.31
CA ALA A 274 -12.83 57.41 14.42
C ALA A 274 -13.73 57.80 15.62
N LEU A 275 -13.78 59.08 15.97
CA LEU A 275 -14.66 59.58 17.05
C LEU A 275 -16.14 59.51 16.65
N THR A 276 -16.45 59.82 15.39
CA THR A 276 -17.80 59.74 14.83
C THR A 276 -18.29 58.29 14.79
N GLU A 277 -17.45 57.34 14.38
CA GLU A 277 -17.75 55.91 14.44
C GLU A 277 -18.12 55.48 15.87
N GLN A 278 -17.35 55.93 16.88
CA GLN A 278 -17.66 55.64 18.28
C GLN A 278 -18.94 56.34 18.78
N LEU A 279 -19.26 57.53 18.30
CA LEU A 279 -20.53 58.20 18.58
C LEU A 279 -21.71 57.37 18.07
N LEU A 280 -21.66 56.98 16.79
CA LEU A 280 -22.71 56.23 16.10
C LEU A 280 -22.88 54.79 16.62
N GLU A 281 -21.85 54.23 17.27
CA GLU A 281 -21.93 52.91 17.90
C GLU A 281 -22.53 52.94 19.30
N ARG A 282 -22.31 54.00 20.07
CA ARG A 282 -22.57 54.00 21.52
C ARG A 282 -23.77 54.82 21.94
N VAL A 283 -24.00 55.94 21.26
CA VAL A 283 -25.15 56.80 21.55
C VAL A 283 -26.35 56.20 20.86
N LYS A 284 -27.38 55.84 21.63
CA LYS A 284 -28.64 55.31 21.09
C LYS A 284 -29.64 56.41 20.75
N ASP A 285 -29.50 57.57 21.38
CA ASP A 285 -30.36 58.71 21.15
C ASP A 285 -29.98 59.40 19.83
N LYS A 286 -30.83 59.19 18.83
CA LYS A 286 -30.74 59.76 17.49
C LYS A 286 -30.74 61.30 17.50
N GLN A 287 -31.45 61.91 18.45
CA GLN A 287 -31.51 63.37 18.59
C GLN A 287 -30.23 63.94 19.20
N GLN A 288 -29.62 63.21 20.13
CA GLN A 288 -28.30 63.56 20.65
C GLN A 288 -27.21 63.44 19.57
N ILE A 289 -27.23 62.37 18.76
CA ILE A 289 -26.29 62.18 17.65
C ILE A 289 -26.37 63.37 16.68
N ILE A 290 -27.57 63.68 16.18
CA ILE A 290 -27.72 64.73 15.16
C ILE A 290 -27.32 66.11 15.69
N THR A 291 -27.57 66.40 16.97
CA THR A 291 -27.15 67.66 17.61
C THR A 291 -25.62 67.80 17.61
N ILE A 292 -24.90 66.73 17.98
CA ILE A 292 -23.43 66.73 18.00
C ILE A 292 -22.86 66.85 16.57
N LEU A 293 -23.44 66.13 15.61
CA LEU A 293 -23.00 66.19 14.21
C LEU A 293 -23.23 67.58 13.60
N GLN A 294 -24.40 68.19 13.84
CA GLN A 294 -24.71 69.55 13.38
C GLN A 294 -23.78 70.59 14.00
N GLN A 295 -23.47 70.46 15.30
CA GLN A 295 -22.50 71.34 15.96
C GLN A 295 -21.11 71.20 15.33
N LEU A 296 -20.65 69.98 15.05
CA LEU A 296 -19.36 69.75 14.38
C LEU A 296 -19.33 70.34 12.96
N CYS A 297 -20.40 70.18 12.18
CA CYS A 297 -20.52 70.80 10.86
C CYS A 297 -20.51 72.34 10.94
N HIS A 298 -21.09 72.92 11.99
CA HIS A 298 -21.09 74.37 12.21
C HIS A 298 -19.72 74.90 12.61
N ASP A 299 -19.08 74.27 13.60
CA ASP A 299 -17.81 74.71 14.17
C ASP A 299 -16.63 74.45 13.21
N LYS A 300 -16.71 73.40 12.39
CA LYS A 300 -15.66 72.98 11.43
C LYS A 300 -16.27 72.46 10.11
N PRO A 301 -16.66 73.35 9.18
CA PRO A 301 -17.35 72.96 7.95
C PRO A 301 -16.62 71.88 7.11
N GLU A 302 -15.29 71.86 7.14
CA GLU A 302 -14.44 70.90 6.43
C GLU A 302 -14.67 69.42 6.84
N VAL A 303 -15.30 69.14 8.00
CA VAL A 303 -15.57 67.74 8.41
C VAL A 303 -16.86 67.17 7.81
N THR A 304 -17.75 68.02 7.28
CA THR A 304 -19.12 67.64 6.87
C THR A 304 -19.14 66.45 5.90
N GLY A 305 -18.27 66.44 4.89
CA GLY A 305 -18.17 65.33 3.94
C GLY A 305 -17.75 64.00 4.60
N THR A 306 -16.88 64.05 5.60
CA THR A 306 -16.47 62.86 6.36
C THR A 306 -17.64 62.31 7.18
N LEU A 307 -18.42 63.19 7.81
CA LEU A 307 -19.58 62.80 8.62
C LEU A 307 -20.69 62.16 7.76
N VAL A 308 -20.96 62.70 6.55
CA VAL A 308 -21.92 62.08 5.64
C VAL A 308 -21.47 60.68 5.23
N ILE A 309 -20.19 60.50 4.87
CA ILE A 309 -19.64 59.19 4.52
C ILE A 309 -19.77 58.21 5.69
N ASP A 310 -19.51 58.65 6.93
CA ASP A 310 -19.60 57.78 8.11
C ASP A 310 -21.05 57.39 8.45
N LEU A 311 -22.03 58.29 8.23
CA LEU A 311 -23.46 57.97 8.33
C LEU A 311 -23.91 56.98 7.25
N LEU A 312 -23.46 57.15 6.00
CA LEU A 312 -23.78 56.21 4.93
C LEU A 312 -23.18 54.82 5.19
N LYS A 313 -21.93 54.75 5.65
CA LYS A 313 -21.32 53.48 6.09
C LYS A 313 -22.06 52.87 7.27
N LYS A 314 -22.59 53.68 8.19
CA LYS A 314 -23.42 53.19 9.30
C LYS A 314 -24.75 52.64 8.78
N ALA A 315 -25.39 53.31 7.83
CA ALA A 315 -26.59 52.82 7.15
C ALA A 315 -26.32 51.50 6.42
N GLU A 316 -25.21 51.39 5.68
CA GLU A 316 -24.77 50.16 5.01
C GLU A 316 -24.58 49.00 6.01
N ARG A 317 -23.94 49.24 7.16
CA ARG A 317 -23.69 48.19 8.16
C ARG A 317 -24.93 47.80 8.98
N SER A 318 -25.84 48.73 9.24
CA SER A 318 -26.99 48.51 10.14
C SER A 318 -28.30 48.23 9.42
N GLY A 319 -28.41 48.64 8.14
CA GLY A 319 -29.65 48.62 7.39
C GLY A 319 -30.74 49.52 7.97
N ASP A 320 -30.42 50.48 8.84
CA ASP A 320 -31.38 51.42 9.44
C ASP A 320 -31.54 52.67 8.55
N GLN A 321 -32.77 52.85 8.04
CA GLN A 321 -33.17 53.95 7.16
C GLN A 321 -32.93 55.34 7.78
N TRP A 322 -32.90 55.46 9.10
CA TRP A 322 -32.65 56.74 9.76
C TRP A 322 -31.25 57.29 9.45
N PHE A 323 -30.22 56.44 9.40
CA PHE A 323 -28.87 56.90 9.06
C PHE A 323 -28.77 57.33 7.60
N LEU A 324 -29.48 56.64 6.70
CA LEU A 324 -29.55 57.00 5.29
C LEU A 324 -30.24 58.37 5.10
N SER A 325 -31.43 58.56 5.68
CA SER A 325 -32.15 59.84 5.63
C SER A 325 -31.35 60.99 6.26
N THR A 326 -30.74 60.77 7.42
CA THR A 326 -29.92 61.79 8.11
C THR A 326 -28.68 62.17 7.30
N ALA A 327 -28.05 61.20 6.63
CA ALA A 327 -26.96 61.46 5.70
C ALA A 327 -27.42 62.32 4.52
N MET A 328 -28.62 62.05 3.98
CA MET A 328 -29.21 62.83 2.88
C MET A 328 -29.55 64.26 3.28
N ASP A 329 -30.03 64.47 4.50
CA ASP A 329 -30.30 65.82 5.02
C ASP A 329 -29.00 66.61 5.21
N LEU A 330 -27.97 66.01 5.81
CA LEU A 330 -26.67 66.67 6.00
C LEU A 330 -25.93 66.93 4.68
N GLN A 331 -26.09 66.06 3.68
CA GLN A 331 -25.51 66.23 2.36
C GLN A 331 -26.01 67.52 1.67
N GLN A 332 -27.23 67.98 1.95
CA GLN A 332 -27.77 69.22 1.38
C GLN A 332 -26.99 70.47 1.81
N HIS A 333 -26.22 70.39 2.91
CA HIS A 333 -25.40 71.49 3.43
C HIS A 333 -23.99 71.56 2.83
N ILE A 334 -23.59 70.58 2.01
CA ILE A 334 -22.29 70.57 1.34
C ILE A 334 -22.35 71.48 0.10
N SER A 335 -21.51 72.52 0.08
CA SER A 335 -21.45 73.50 -1.03
C SER A 335 -20.77 72.95 -2.28
N ASP A 336 -20.00 71.86 -2.14
CA ASP A 336 -19.15 71.29 -3.18
C ASP A 336 -19.91 70.22 -3.98
N LYS A 337 -20.32 70.57 -5.21
CA LYS A 337 -21.11 69.69 -6.10
C LYS A 337 -20.28 68.62 -6.81
N GLU A 338 -18.95 68.71 -6.77
CA GLU A 338 -18.07 67.80 -7.50
C GLU A 338 -17.80 66.47 -6.77
N ASN A 339 -18.05 66.39 -5.46
CA ASN A 339 -17.77 65.20 -4.64
C ASN A 339 -19.03 64.65 -3.93
N PHE A 340 -20.04 64.23 -4.71
CA PHE A 340 -21.24 63.58 -4.17
C PHE A 340 -20.96 62.09 -3.87
N PRO A 341 -21.31 61.55 -2.68
CA PRO A 341 -20.96 60.18 -2.26
C PRO A 341 -21.88 59.11 -2.88
N ILE A 342 -21.99 59.10 -4.21
CA ILE A 342 -22.89 58.22 -4.99
C ILE A 342 -22.67 56.75 -4.63
N ARG A 343 -21.41 56.33 -4.48
CA ARG A 343 -21.05 54.93 -4.21
C ARG A 343 -21.58 54.50 -2.84
N GLU A 344 -21.26 55.23 -1.80
CA GLU A 344 -21.70 54.97 -0.43
C GLU A 344 -23.22 55.04 -0.30
N MET A 345 -23.88 55.92 -1.06
CA MET A 345 -25.34 56.00 -1.11
C MET A 345 -26.01 54.77 -1.72
N VAL A 346 -25.52 54.30 -2.87
CA VAL A 346 -26.05 53.10 -3.52
C VAL A 346 -25.87 51.89 -2.58
N HIS A 347 -24.69 51.74 -1.99
CA HIS A 347 -24.40 50.67 -1.03
C HIS A 347 -25.32 50.71 0.20
N ALA A 348 -25.48 51.89 0.81
CA ALA A 348 -26.37 52.08 1.95
C ALA A 348 -27.83 51.80 1.58
N GLY A 349 -28.29 52.30 0.43
CA GLY A 349 -29.64 52.06 -0.08
C GLY A 349 -29.95 50.59 -0.29
N VAL A 350 -29.02 49.85 -0.90
CA VAL A 350 -29.11 48.40 -1.10
C VAL A 350 -29.17 47.66 0.24
N ALA A 351 -28.31 48.01 1.19
CA ALA A 351 -28.32 47.38 2.51
C ALA A 351 -29.63 47.63 3.27
N VAL A 352 -30.14 48.86 3.24
CA VAL A 352 -31.41 49.23 3.87
C VAL A 352 -32.58 48.50 3.21
N ALA A 353 -32.64 48.47 1.88
CA ALA A 353 -33.72 47.77 1.15
C ALA A 353 -33.75 46.27 1.44
N ASN A 354 -32.58 45.62 1.49
CA ASN A 354 -32.48 44.20 1.83
C ASN A 354 -32.85 43.91 3.30
N ASN A 355 -32.47 44.79 4.23
CA ASN A 355 -32.74 44.59 5.65
C ASN A 355 -34.20 44.87 6.03
N ALA A 356 -34.81 45.91 5.45
CA ALA A 356 -36.22 46.25 5.66
C ALA A 356 -37.17 45.39 4.81
N ASN A 357 -36.65 44.63 3.85
CA ASN A 357 -37.38 43.98 2.77
C ASN A 357 -38.33 44.95 2.03
N ASP A 358 -37.90 46.20 1.90
CA ASP A 358 -38.65 47.28 1.28
C ASP A 358 -37.86 47.83 0.09
N MET A 359 -38.21 47.33 -1.09
CA MET A 359 -37.60 47.74 -2.36
C MET A 359 -38.05 49.14 -2.82
N GLN A 360 -38.99 49.79 -2.12
CA GLN A 360 -39.35 51.18 -2.38
C GLN A 360 -38.18 52.12 -2.09
N VAL A 361 -37.34 51.81 -1.11
CA VAL A 361 -36.12 52.59 -0.78
C VAL A 361 -35.20 52.74 -1.99
N LEU A 362 -35.04 51.69 -2.81
CA LEU A 362 -34.26 51.76 -4.05
C LEU A 362 -34.94 52.66 -5.08
N THR A 363 -36.27 52.62 -5.13
CA THR A 363 -37.06 53.44 -6.05
C THR A 363 -37.01 54.92 -5.68
N GLU A 364 -36.99 55.26 -4.38
CA GLU A 364 -36.83 56.62 -3.86
C GLU A 364 -35.45 57.21 -4.15
N LEU A 365 -34.42 56.37 -4.30
CA LEU A 365 -33.07 56.81 -4.65
C LEU A 365 -32.92 57.13 -6.15
N ILE A 366 -33.75 56.55 -7.03
CA ILE A 366 -33.64 56.71 -8.49
C ILE A 366 -33.67 58.19 -8.91
N PRO A 367 -34.62 59.05 -8.47
CA PRO A 367 -34.64 60.46 -8.87
C PRO A 367 -33.42 61.26 -8.44
N ILE A 368 -32.76 60.87 -7.34
CA ILE A 368 -31.54 61.52 -6.83
C ILE A 368 -30.36 61.09 -7.71
N LEU A 369 -30.26 59.79 -8.02
CA LEU A 369 -29.22 59.25 -8.88
C LEU A 369 -29.34 59.77 -10.32
N GLU A 370 -30.55 59.89 -10.87
CA GLU A 370 -30.81 60.48 -12.19
C GLU A 370 -30.33 61.93 -12.30
N ARG A 371 -30.30 62.69 -11.19
CA ARG A 371 -29.85 64.10 -11.17
C ARG A 371 -28.34 64.27 -11.05
N HIS A 372 -27.65 63.31 -10.41
CA HIS A 372 -26.24 63.46 -10.01
C HIS A 372 -25.28 62.46 -10.67
N CYS A 373 -25.78 61.38 -11.29
CA CYS A 373 -24.97 60.41 -12.02
C CYS A 373 -24.91 60.72 -13.52
N ASN A 374 -23.83 60.30 -14.18
CA ASN A 374 -23.85 60.24 -15.64
C ASN A 374 -24.73 59.06 -16.13
N PRO A 375 -25.17 59.07 -17.41
CA PRO A 375 -26.01 57.99 -17.96
C PRO A 375 -25.38 56.59 -17.86
N ASP A 376 -24.05 56.47 -17.97
CA ASP A 376 -23.34 55.18 -17.94
C ASP A 376 -23.36 54.54 -16.53
N ILE A 377 -23.14 55.35 -15.49
CA ILE A 377 -23.21 54.91 -14.09
C ILE A 377 -24.65 54.57 -13.73
N LEU A 378 -25.62 55.35 -14.22
CA LEU A 378 -27.04 55.13 -13.96
C LEU A 378 -27.53 53.79 -14.54
N SER A 379 -27.10 53.45 -15.76
CA SER A 379 -27.40 52.16 -16.39
C SER A 379 -26.89 50.97 -15.56
N ARG A 380 -25.68 51.07 -14.99
CA ARG A 380 -25.11 50.06 -14.06
C ARG A 380 -25.94 49.91 -12.80
N ILE A 381 -26.41 51.03 -12.24
CA ILE A 381 -27.23 51.02 -11.02
C ILE A 381 -28.60 50.39 -11.31
N TYR A 382 -29.22 50.66 -12.47
CA TYR A 382 -30.46 49.99 -12.88
C TYR A 382 -30.30 48.47 -13.02
N LEU A 383 -29.19 48.01 -13.60
CA LEU A 383 -28.88 46.59 -13.67
C LEU A 383 -28.75 45.98 -12.27
N GLN A 384 -28.01 46.64 -11.37
CA GLN A 384 -27.84 46.19 -9.98
C GLN A 384 -29.18 46.15 -9.22
N PHE A 385 -30.02 47.18 -9.35
CA PHE A 385 -31.34 47.23 -8.70
C PHE A 385 -32.28 46.15 -9.24
N SER A 386 -32.30 45.92 -10.56
CA SER A 386 -33.09 44.85 -11.16
C SER A 386 -32.69 43.47 -10.63
N GLN A 387 -31.39 43.19 -10.50
CA GLN A 387 -30.90 41.93 -9.95
C GLN A 387 -31.37 41.71 -8.50
N ILE A 388 -31.28 42.75 -7.66
CA ILE A 388 -31.71 42.68 -6.26
C ILE A 388 -33.23 42.49 -6.17
N MET A 389 -34.00 43.21 -6.99
CA MET A 389 -35.46 43.09 -7.01
C MET A 389 -35.91 41.70 -7.45
N LEU A 390 -35.25 41.09 -8.45
CA LEU A 390 -35.51 39.70 -8.85
C LEU A 390 -35.20 38.71 -7.72
N ALA A 391 -34.07 38.87 -7.04
CA ALA A 391 -33.70 38.01 -5.91
C ALA A 391 -34.70 38.09 -4.75
N SER A 392 -35.39 39.23 -4.59
CA SER A 392 -36.42 39.43 -3.56
C SER A 392 -37.85 39.04 -3.98
N GLY A 393 -38.04 38.52 -5.20
CA GLY A 393 -39.35 38.14 -5.73
C GLY A 393 -40.22 39.32 -6.22
N ASN A 394 -39.67 40.53 -6.30
CA ASN A 394 -40.38 41.73 -6.77
C ASN A 394 -40.34 41.85 -8.30
N PHE A 395 -40.94 40.88 -9.00
CA PHE A 395 -40.87 40.75 -10.46
C PHE A 395 -41.37 42.00 -11.23
N SER A 396 -42.45 42.65 -10.79
CA SER A 396 -43.03 43.81 -11.47
C SER A 396 -42.10 45.03 -11.48
N TYR A 397 -41.47 45.34 -10.34
CA TYR A 397 -40.51 46.45 -10.23
C TYR A 397 -39.22 46.15 -10.97
N ALA A 398 -38.72 44.91 -10.89
CA ALA A 398 -37.57 44.46 -11.65
C ALA A 398 -37.79 44.63 -13.16
N LEU A 399 -38.95 44.18 -13.68
CA LEU A 399 -39.31 44.31 -15.09
C LEU A 399 -39.33 45.78 -15.55
N GLY A 400 -39.87 46.67 -14.71
CA GLY A 400 -39.96 48.10 -15.00
C GLY A 400 -38.61 48.82 -15.05
N ILE A 401 -37.68 48.49 -14.13
CA ILE A 401 -36.33 49.07 -14.11
C ILE A 401 -35.45 48.45 -15.20
N PHE A 402 -35.55 47.13 -15.42
CA PHE A 402 -34.75 46.45 -16.44
C PHE A 402 -34.96 47.06 -17.83
N GLY A 403 -36.19 47.45 -18.16
CA GLY A 403 -36.52 48.11 -19.43
C GLY A 403 -35.88 49.49 -19.63
N LYS A 404 -35.28 50.10 -18.60
CA LYS A 404 -34.56 51.39 -18.67
C LYS A 404 -33.04 51.23 -18.85
N ILE A 405 -32.51 50.01 -18.77
CA ILE A 405 -31.07 49.75 -18.88
C ILE A 405 -30.61 49.96 -20.33
N ASN A 406 -29.51 50.69 -20.53
CA ASN A 406 -28.90 50.79 -21.84
C ASN A 406 -27.93 49.62 -22.07
N HIS A 407 -28.42 48.60 -22.77
CA HIS A 407 -27.67 47.38 -23.06
C HIS A 407 -26.39 47.59 -23.90
N GLU A 408 -26.22 48.73 -24.60
CA GLU A 408 -25.02 49.03 -25.39
C GLU A 408 -23.82 49.47 -24.52
N ILE A 409 -24.09 49.93 -23.29
CA ILE A 409 -23.09 50.51 -22.38
C ILE A 409 -22.67 49.48 -21.31
N GLU A 410 -23.53 48.51 -21.02
CA GLU A 410 -23.30 47.51 -19.97
C GLU A 410 -22.47 46.31 -20.42
N ASN A 411 -21.86 45.65 -19.44
CA ASN A 411 -21.22 44.37 -19.69
C ASN A 411 -22.28 43.36 -20.17
N ALA A 412 -22.15 42.94 -21.44
CA ALA A 412 -23.06 42.01 -22.10
C ALA A 412 -23.33 40.75 -21.27
N ALA A 413 -22.36 40.24 -20.51
CA ALA A 413 -22.53 39.06 -19.66
C ALA A 413 -23.49 39.32 -18.50
N GLN A 414 -23.27 40.38 -17.72
CA GLN A 414 -24.10 40.71 -16.54
C GLN A 414 -25.53 41.09 -16.94
N TYR A 415 -25.67 41.79 -18.07
CA TYR A 415 -26.96 42.10 -18.65
C TYR A 415 -27.70 40.83 -19.08
N THR A 416 -27.01 39.91 -19.77
CA THR A 416 -27.57 38.63 -20.20
C THR A 416 -27.93 37.74 -19.02
N ASP A 417 -27.12 37.70 -17.96
CA ASP A 417 -27.41 36.94 -16.74
C ASP A 417 -28.70 37.43 -16.07
N CYS A 418 -28.85 38.75 -15.92
CA CYS A 418 -30.06 39.34 -15.36
C CYS A 418 -31.28 39.13 -16.27
N LEU A 419 -31.11 39.18 -17.60
CA LEU A 419 -32.15 38.85 -18.56
C LEU A 419 -32.58 37.39 -18.47
N THR A 420 -31.62 36.46 -18.31
CA THR A 420 -31.88 35.03 -18.10
C THR A 420 -32.68 34.81 -16.82
N GLN A 421 -32.30 35.45 -15.70
CA GLN A 421 -33.06 35.35 -14.45
C GLN A 421 -34.47 35.94 -14.59
N LEU A 422 -34.62 37.07 -15.30
CA LEU A 422 -35.92 37.67 -15.59
C LEU A 422 -36.80 36.72 -16.41
N LEU A 423 -36.24 36.00 -17.38
CA LEU A 423 -36.97 34.99 -18.17
C LEU A 423 -37.38 33.79 -17.32
N LYS A 424 -36.52 33.31 -16.41
CA LYS A 424 -36.84 32.22 -15.47
C LYS A 424 -38.03 32.60 -14.57
N GLU A 425 -37.96 33.76 -13.93
CA GLU A 425 -39.08 34.28 -13.13
C GLU A 425 -40.32 34.55 -13.98
N GLY A 426 -40.14 34.96 -15.24
CA GLY A 426 -41.20 35.11 -16.21
C GLY A 426 -41.93 33.80 -16.54
N VAL A 427 -41.22 32.67 -16.55
CA VAL A 427 -41.85 31.35 -16.71
C VAL A 427 -42.73 31.04 -15.50
N LEU A 428 -42.19 31.22 -14.28
CA LEU A 428 -42.89 30.93 -13.02
C LEU A 428 -44.10 31.84 -12.76
N ASN A 429 -44.11 33.03 -13.36
CA ASN A 429 -45.24 33.97 -13.30
C ASN A 429 -46.13 33.93 -14.57
N ASP A 430 -45.96 32.93 -15.45
CA ASP A 430 -46.66 32.78 -16.73
C ASP A 430 -46.70 34.07 -17.60
N SER A 431 -45.63 34.86 -17.50
CA SER A 431 -45.53 36.24 -18.02
C SER A 431 -44.53 36.38 -19.18
N ILE A 432 -44.11 35.27 -19.80
CA ILE A 432 -43.23 35.28 -20.99
C ILE A 432 -43.73 36.21 -22.11
N PRO A 433 -45.04 36.26 -22.45
CA PRO A 433 -45.54 37.21 -23.44
C PRO A 433 -45.29 38.69 -23.07
N LEU A 434 -45.36 39.03 -21.78
CA LEU A 434 -45.11 40.39 -21.29
C LEU A 434 -43.62 40.76 -21.41
N ILE A 435 -42.71 39.85 -21.05
CA ILE A 435 -41.27 40.06 -21.21
C ILE A 435 -40.91 40.19 -22.69
N HIS A 436 -41.50 39.36 -23.54
CA HIS A 436 -41.28 39.41 -24.98
C HIS A 436 -41.61 40.79 -25.54
N ASN A 437 -42.82 41.30 -25.26
CA ASN A 437 -43.30 42.57 -25.79
C ASN A 437 -42.53 43.79 -25.25
N ASN A 438 -42.15 43.78 -23.97
CA ASN A 438 -41.54 44.95 -23.32
C ASN A 438 -40.02 45.04 -23.51
N ILE A 439 -39.33 43.90 -23.61
CA ILE A 439 -37.86 43.80 -23.58
C ILE A 439 -37.34 43.09 -24.83
N LEU A 440 -37.72 41.85 -25.10
CA LEU A 440 -37.04 41.02 -26.10
C LEU A 440 -37.17 41.57 -27.52
N THR A 441 -38.29 42.19 -27.88
CA THR A 441 -38.52 42.83 -29.19
C THR A 441 -37.57 43.99 -29.50
N LYS A 442 -36.94 44.58 -28.47
CA LYS A 442 -36.01 45.71 -28.60
C LYS A 442 -34.54 45.28 -28.64
N LEU A 443 -34.26 43.99 -28.47
CA LEU A 443 -32.90 43.44 -28.37
C LEU A 443 -32.48 42.72 -29.66
N HIS A 444 -31.16 42.61 -29.87
CA HIS A 444 -30.63 41.85 -30.99
C HIS A 444 -31.00 40.35 -30.87
N PRO A 445 -31.38 39.66 -31.96
CA PRO A 445 -31.78 38.25 -31.94
C PRO A 445 -30.77 37.30 -31.28
N ASP A 446 -29.47 37.58 -31.40
CA ASP A 446 -28.41 36.76 -30.79
C ASP A 446 -28.41 36.84 -29.25
N VAL A 447 -28.71 38.00 -28.68
CA VAL A 447 -28.82 38.18 -27.22
C VAL A 447 -30.06 37.46 -26.71
N VAL A 448 -31.17 37.58 -27.43
CA VAL A 448 -32.42 36.88 -27.11
C VAL A 448 -32.22 35.36 -27.17
N SER A 449 -31.64 34.84 -28.24
CA SER A 449 -31.41 33.40 -28.39
C SER A 449 -30.51 32.85 -27.28
N THR A 450 -29.43 33.55 -26.94
CA THR A 450 -28.53 33.17 -25.84
C THR A 450 -29.24 33.16 -24.49
N ALA A 451 -30.03 34.20 -24.19
CA ALA A 451 -30.74 34.30 -22.91
C ALA A 451 -31.85 33.25 -22.77
N VAL A 452 -32.60 32.98 -23.86
CA VAL A 452 -33.65 31.95 -23.93
C VAL A 452 -33.06 30.56 -23.79
N TYR A 453 -31.95 30.27 -24.47
CA TYR A 453 -31.22 29.01 -24.34
C TYR A 453 -30.80 28.79 -22.88
N ARG A 454 -30.09 29.76 -22.28
CA ARG A 454 -29.63 29.65 -20.89
C ARG A 454 -30.79 29.49 -19.91
N ALA A 455 -31.85 30.28 -20.03
CA ALA A 455 -33.01 30.20 -19.15
C ALA A 455 -33.67 28.83 -19.22
N THR A 456 -33.85 28.27 -20.42
CA THR A 456 -34.46 26.95 -20.60
C THR A 456 -33.62 25.83 -19.97
N ILE A 457 -32.30 25.87 -20.17
CA ILE A 457 -31.38 24.87 -19.62
C ILE A 457 -31.32 24.95 -18.10
N GLU A 458 -31.22 26.16 -17.54
CA GLU A 458 -31.23 26.37 -16.09
C GLU A 458 -32.55 25.93 -15.46
N LEU A 459 -33.71 26.25 -16.05
CA LEU A 459 -35.01 25.75 -15.59
C LEU A 459 -35.05 24.22 -15.57
N SER A 460 -34.57 23.58 -16.64
CA SER A 460 -34.56 22.12 -16.75
C SER A 460 -33.64 21.46 -15.69
N ARG A 461 -32.54 22.12 -15.33
CA ARG A 461 -31.55 21.63 -14.35
C ARG A 461 -31.95 21.89 -12.90
N GLU A 462 -32.49 23.07 -12.60
CA GLU A 462 -32.59 23.60 -11.24
C GLU A 462 -34.02 23.54 -10.68
N SER A 463 -35.04 23.85 -11.49
CA SER A 463 -36.42 24.03 -11.00
C SER A 463 -37.04 22.73 -10.47
N SER A 464 -37.99 22.79 -9.54
CA SER A 464 -38.65 21.56 -9.06
C SER A 464 -39.44 20.90 -10.19
N TYR A 465 -39.59 19.56 -10.16
CA TYR A 465 -40.42 18.86 -11.15
C TYR A 465 -41.88 19.31 -11.10
N HIS A 466 -42.38 19.72 -9.93
CA HIS A 466 -43.72 20.26 -9.79
C HIS A 466 -43.89 21.56 -10.59
N ASP A 467 -42.97 22.51 -10.43
CA ASP A 467 -43.02 23.81 -11.14
C ASP A 467 -42.86 23.63 -12.65
N LEU A 468 -41.97 22.71 -13.07
CA LEU A 468 -41.80 22.38 -14.48
C LEU A 468 -43.06 21.80 -15.12
N ILE A 469 -43.78 20.93 -14.39
CA ILE A 469 -45.05 20.35 -14.86
C ILE A 469 -46.15 21.42 -14.89
N LEU A 470 -46.24 22.25 -13.85
CA LEU A 470 -47.26 23.30 -13.72
C LEU A 470 -47.11 24.37 -14.81
N HIS A 471 -45.87 24.79 -15.11
CA HIS A 471 -45.56 25.84 -16.08
C HIS A 471 -45.07 25.31 -17.44
N ILE A 472 -45.33 24.04 -17.78
CA ILE A 472 -44.81 23.41 -19.01
C ILE A 472 -45.18 24.18 -20.29
N LEU A 473 -46.36 24.82 -20.32
CA LEU A 473 -46.81 25.66 -21.43
C LEU A 473 -46.02 26.97 -21.52
N SER A 474 -45.68 27.56 -20.38
CA SER A 474 -44.86 28.78 -20.30
C SER A 474 -43.41 28.51 -20.70
N ILE A 475 -42.85 27.35 -20.31
CA ILE A 475 -41.55 26.86 -20.78
C ILE A 475 -41.57 26.66 -22.30
N ARG A 476 -42.64 26.05 -22.84
CA ARG A 476 -42.81 25.92 -24.28
C ARG A 476 -42.86 27.28 -24.96
N ASN A 477 -43.62 28.25 -24.42
CA ASN A 477 -43.68 29.61 -24.96
C ASN A 477 -42.30 30.29 -24.98
N LEU A 478 -41.47 30.06 -23.95
CA LEU A 478 -40.09 30.53 -23.92
C LEU A 478 -39.24 29.88 -25.02
N ILE A 479 -39.30 28.55 -25.16
CA ILE A 479 -38.50 27.81 -26.16
C ILE A 479 -38.88 28.19 -27.60
N LEU A 480 -40.16 28.48 -27.86
CA LEU A 480 -40.63 28.95 -29.18
C LEU A 480 -39.99 30.28 -29.62
N LEU A 481 -39.39 31.04 -28.70
CA LEU A 481 -38.63 32.26 -29.02
C LEU A 481 -37.20 31.97 -29.53
N HIS A 482 -36.74 30.71 -29.48
CA HIS A 482 -35.40 30.31 -29.90
C HIS A 482 -35.37 29.82 -31.36
N PRO A 483 -34.40 30.21 -32.19
CA PRO A 483 -34.31 29.79 -33.59
C PRO A 483 -34.12 28.27 -33.77
N LYS A 484 -33.54 27.58 -32.78
CA LYS A 484 -33.37 26.11 -32.73
C LYS A 484 -34.30 25.46 -31.69
N GLN A 485 -35.58 25.81 -31.70
CA GLN A 485 -36.57 25.33 -30.72
C GLN A 485 -36.60 23.80 -30.58
N ASP A 486 -36.58 23.05 -31.69
CA ASP A 486 -36.67 21.58 -31.69
C ASP A 486 -35.48 20.91 -30.97
N HIS A 487 -34.27 21.42 -31.22
CA HIS A 487 -33.06 20.97 -30.51
C HIS A 487 -33.11 21.31 -29.02
N LEU A 488 -33.62 22.49 -28.67
CA LEU A 488 -33.70 22.93 -27.28
C LEU A 488 -34.73 22.13 -26.48
N ILE A 489 -35.83 21.70 -27.10
CA ILE A 489 -36.79 20.76 -26.49
C ILE A 489 -36.11 19.40 -26.25
N LEU A 490 -35.41 18.84 -27.25
CA LEU A 490 -34.66 17.57 -27.10
C LEU A 490 -33.62 17.64 -25.97
N GLU A 491 -32.86 18.73 -25.89
CA GLU A 491 -31.85 18.93 -24.85
C GLU A 491 -32.49 19.04 -23.46
N SER A 492 -33.61 19.76 -23.35
CA SER A 492 -34.39 19.87 -22.11
C SER A 492 -34.92 18.52 -21.64
N ILE A 493 -35.48 17.71 -22.56
CA ILE A 493 -35.92 16.34 -22.27
C ILE A 493 -34.75 15.50 -21.77
N THR A 494 -33.60 15.59 -22.43
CA THR A 494 -32.40 14.84 -22.05
C THR A 494 -31.94 15.18 -20.63
N ILE A 495 -31.89 16.47 -20.29
CA ILE A 495 -31.55 16.94 -18.94
C ILE A 495 -32.54 16.40 -17.90
N LEU A 496 -33.84 16.42 -18.18
CA LEU A 496 -34.86 15.93 -17.26
C LEU A 496 -34.79 14.41 -17.05
N VAL A 497 -34.54 13.66 -18.12
CA VAL A 497 -34.29 12.22 -18.09
C VAL A 497 -33.07 11.89 -17.22
N ASP A 498 -31.98 12.65 -17.38
CA ASP A 498 -30.74 12.44 -16.61
C ASP A 498 -30.89 12.81 -15.14
N ARG A 499 -31.65 13.87 -14.83
CA ARG A 499 -31.93 14.32 -13.46
C ARG A 499 -32.80 13.32 -12.67
N GLY A 500 -33.48 12.40 -13.35
CA GLY A 500 -34.33 11.38 -12.72
C GLY A 500 -35.84 11.67 -12.75
N PHE A 501 -36.31 12.48 -13.71
CA PHE A 501 -37.75 12.78 -13.84
C PHE A 501 -38.59 11.49 -13.94
N LEU A 502 -38.12 10.54 -14.73
CA LEU A 502 -38.79 9.25 -15.00
C LEU A 502 -38.76 8.27 -13.81
N ASP A 503 -37.99 8.55 -12.75
CA ASP A 503 -37.97 7.71 -11.55
C ASP A 503 -39.25 7.90 -10.70
N SER A 504 -39.92 9.05 -10.84
CA SER A 504 -41.02 9.47 -9.96
C SER A 504 -42.25 10.01 -10.69
N HIS A 505 -42.17 10.26 -12.01
CA HIS A 505 -43.24 10.87 -12.79
C HIS A 505 -43.57 10.08 -14.05
N ASP A 506 -44.77 10.29 -14.60
CA ASP A 506 -45.26 9.56 -15.77
C ASP A 506 -44.49 9.92 -17.05
N PRO A 507 -43.93 8.94 -17.78
CA PRO A 507 -43.28 9.16 -19.07
C PRO A 507 -44.12 9.92 -20.10
N GLY A 508 -45.47 9.82 -20.02
CA GLY A 508 -46.39 10.51 -20.91
C GLY A 508 -46.22 12.04 -20.92
N ILE A 509 -45.70 12.63 -19.83
CA ILE A 509 -45.42 14.07 -19.77
C ILE A 509 -44.28 14.45 -20.71
N LEU A 510 -43.16 13.70 -20.67
CA LEU A 510 -42.02 13.95 -21.56
C LEU A 510 -42.30 13.56 -23.00
N ILE A 511 -43.14 12.53 -23.24
CA ILE A 511 -43.59 12.16 -24.59
C ILE A 511 -44.42 13.28 -25.21
N ARG A 512 -45.40 13.85 -24.48
CA ARG A 512 -46.16 15.03 -24.96
C ARG A 512 -45.28 16.26 -25.17
N PHE A 513 -44.22 16.41 -24.38
CA PHE A 513 -43.24 17.47 -24.60
C PHE A 513 -42.40 17.21 -25.87
N ALA A 514 -42.02 15.95 -26.14
CA ALA A 514 -41.35 15.53 -27.37
C ALA A 514 -42.25 15.69 -28.61
N GLU A 515 -43.57 15.50 -28.49
CA GLU A 515 -44.54 15.74 -29.58
C GLU A 515 -44.54 17.20 -30.08
N SER A 516 -44.02 18.14 -29.30
CA SER A 516 -43.88 19.53 -29.72
C SER A 516 -42.71 19.76 -30.70
N ILE A 517 -41.84 18.77 -30.90
CA ILE A 517 -40.73 18.79 -31.87
C ILE A 517 -41.29 18.54 -33.27
N ARG A 518 -40.98 19.43 -34.23
CA ARG A 518 -41.46 19.32 -35.61
C ARG A 518 -40.57 18.42 -36.47
N GLU A 519 -39.26 18.43 -36.23
CA GLU A 519 -38.31 17.57 -36.92
C GLU A 519 -38.42 16.11 -36.43
N GLN A 520 -38.89 15.23 -37.32
CA GLN A 520 -39.14 13.81 -37.01
C GLN A 520 -37.91 13.10 -36.40
N ALA A 521 -36.72 13.31 -36.97
CA ALA A 521 -35.50 12.64 -36.48
C ALA A 521 -35.16 13.03 -35.03
N LEU A 522 -35.37 14.30 -34.65
CA LEU A 522 -35.14 14.78 -33.28
C LEU A 522 -36.23 14.30 -32.32
N LYS A 523 -37.48 14.23 -32.79
CA LYS A 523 -38.61 13.66 -32.02
C LYS A 523 -38.37 12.19 -31.70
N GLU A 524 -38.02 11.39 -32.70
CA GLU A 524 -37.69 9.97 -32.53
C GLU A 524 -36.52 9.76 -31.57
N ARG A 525 -35.49 10.62 -31.66
CA ARG A 525 -34.35 10.59 -30.74
C ARG A 525 -34.75 10.92 -29.30
N ALA A 526 -35.63 11.90 -29.09
CA ALA A 526 -36.14 12.24 -27.76
C ALA A 526 -36.92 11.07 -27.15
N ILE A 527 -37.81 10.45 -27.92
CA ILE A 527 -38.60 9.29 -27.50
C ILE A 527 -37.69 8.09 -27.21
N SER A 528 -36.72 7.81 -28.07
CA SER A 528 -35.71 6.76 -27.86
C SER A 528 -34.97 6.94 -26.52
N ASN A 529 -34.53 8.16 -26.20
CA ASN A 529 -33.86 8.46 -24.94
C ASN A 529 -34.75 8.17 -23.71
N ILE A 530 -36.03 8.60 -23.77
CA ILE A 530 -37.03 8.33 -22.71
C ILE A 530 -37.19 6.82 -22.51
N VAL A 531 -37.38 6.07 -23.60
CA VAL A 531 -37.65 4.64 -23.57
C VAL A 531 -36.47 3.84 -23.03
N ILE A 532 -35.24 4.14 -23.47
CA ILE A 532 -34.02 3.48 -22.97
C ILE A 532 -33.84 3.73 -21.47
N LYS A 533 -34.14 4.94 -20.98
CA LYS A 533 -34.07 5.22 -19.53
C LYS A 533 -35.10 4.42 -18.73
N ILE A 534 -36.32 4.24 -19.24
CA ILE A 534 -37.34 3.41 -18.58
C ILE A 534 -36.86 1.96 -18.46
N ALA A 535 -36.22 1.42 -19.50
CA ALA A 535 -35.64 0.09 -19.46
C ALA A 535 -34.56 -0.03 -18.37
N LYS A 536 -33.63 0.94 -18.31
CA LYS A 536 -32.58 1.03 -17.26
C LYS A 536 -33.16 1.08 -15.84
N ILE A 537 -34.23 1.85 -15.64
CA ILE A 537 -34.94 1.91 -14.35
C ILE A 537 -35.49 0.52 -14.01
N GLY A 538 -36.13 -0.16 -14.98
CA GLY A 538 -36.66 -1.51 -14.82
C GLY A 538 -35.61 -2.52 -14.36
N VAL A 539 -34.41 -2.49 -14.94
CA VAL A 539 -33.29 -3.34 -14.50
C VAL A 539 -32.86 -3.00 -13.07
N LYS A 540 -32.68 -1.70 -12.76
CA LYS A 540 -32.25 -1.22 -11.44
C LYS A 540 -33.20 -1.67 -10.32
N ILE A 541 -34.51 -1.61 -10.55
CA ILE A 541 -35.53 -2.01 -9.57
C ILE A 541 -36.00 -3.47 -9.74
N LYS A 542 -35.40 -4.22 -10.67
CA LYS A 542 -35.71 -5.62 -11.02
C LYS A 542 -37.17 -5.86 -11.42
N ASN A 543 -37.80 -4.92 -12.10
CA ASN A 543 -39.20 -5.00 -12.50
C ASN A 543 -39.36 -5.16 -14.03
N ARG A 544 -40.01 -6.25 -14.44
CA ARG A 544 -40.27 -6.59 -15.86
C ARG A 544 -41.29 -5.67 -16.52
N ASP A 545 -42.21 -5.07 -15.76
CA ASP A 545 -43.27 -4.20 -16.29
C ASP A 545 -42.69 -2.95 -16.95
N PHE A 546 -41.58 -2.42 -16.40
CA PHE A 546 -40.87 -1.27 -16.98
C PHE A 546 -40.23 -1.62 -18.32
N LEU A 547 -39.68 -2.82 -18.48
CA LEU A 547 -39.14 -3.29 -19.76
C LEU A 547 -40.26 -3.49 -20.79
N GLN A 548 -41.39 -4.09 -20.39
CA GLN A 548 -42.55 -4.23 -21.27
C GLN A 548 -43.09 -2.87 -21.70
N ARG A 549 -43.18 -1.91 -20.77
CA ARG A 549 -43.59 -0.54 -21.06
C ARG A 549 -42.61 0.16 -22.01
N ALA A 550 -41.30 -0.01 -21.80
CA ALA A 550 -40.27 0.51 -22.70
C ALA A 550 -40.44 -0.07 -24.11
N VAL A 551 -40.60 -1.38 -24.26
CA VAL A 551 -40.86 -2.03 -25.56
C VAL A 551 -42.13 -1.47 -26.21
N GLY A 552 -43.23 -1.34 -25.46
CA GLY A 552 -44.48 -0.77 -25.98
C GLY A 552 -44.32 0.66 -26.48
N LEU A 553 -43.57 1.50 -25.76
CA LEU A 553 -43.30 2.88 -26.15
C LEU A 553 -42.38 3.02 -27.37
N THR A 554 -41.65 1.98 -27.78
CA THR A 554 -40.92 2.01 -29.06
C THR A 554 -41.85 2.09 -30.27
N CYS A 555 -43.15 1.76 -30.12
CA CYS A 555 -44.14 1.94 -31.18
C CYS A 555 -44.41 3.41 -31.53
N GLU A 556 -44.05 4.35 -30.65
CA GLU A 556 -44.11 5.81 -30.91
C GLU A 556 -42.96 6.30 -31.81
N ILE A 557 -42.02 5.41 -32.18
CA ILE A 557 -40.92 5.68 -33.10
C ILE A 557 -41.28 5.10 -34.48
N GLU A 558 -41.54 5.98 -35.45
CA GLU A 558 -41.97 5.58 -36.80
C GLU A 558 -40.78 5.07 -37.65
N GLY A 559 -39.60 5.68 -37.50
CA GLY A 559 -38.37 5.30 -38.20
C GLY A 559 -37.82 3.93 -37.76
N GLN A 560 -37.69 3.01 -38.73
CA GLN A 560 -37.25 1.63 -38.47
C GLN A 560 -35.84 1.56 -37.86
N ASN A 561 -34.88 2.35 -38.36
CA ASN A 561 -33.51 2.35 -37.85
C ASN A 561 -33.46 2.84 -36.39
N THR A 562 -34.12 3.95 -36.07
CA THR A 562 -34.16 4.52 -34.71
C THR A 562 -34.88 3.57 -33.74
N ARG A 563 -35.96 2.93 -34.21
CA ARG A 563 -36.72 1.95 -33.43
C ARG A 563 -35.91 0.68 -33.16
N SER A 564 -35.21 0.16 -34.18
CA SER A 564 -34.31 -0.98 -34.06
C SER A 564 -33.17 -0.70 -33.07
N ALA A 565 -32.56 0.49 -33.11
CA ALA A 565 -31.53 0.89 -32.17
C ALA A 565 -32.05 1.01 -30.72
N ALA A 566 -33.25 1.57 -30.54
CA ALA A 566 -33.90 1.64 -29.23
C ALA A 566 -34.21 0.24 -28.69
N LEU A 567 -34.78 -0.65 -29.51
CA LEU A 567 -35.06 -2.04 -29.16
C LEU A 567 -33.79 -2.82 -28.80
N SER A 568 -32.70 -2.65 -29.54
CA SER A 568 -31.40 -3.27 -29.20
C SER A 568 -30.94 -2.83 -27.82
N SER A 569 -31.02 -1.52 -27.52
CA SER A 569 -30.65 -1.00 -26.19
C SER A 569 -31.55 -1.55 -25.06
N ILE A 570 -32.84 -1.77 -25.32
CA ILE A 570 -33.74 -2.41 -24.35
C ILE A 570 -33.37 -3.88 -24.16
N ILE A 571 -33.02 -4.61 -25.23
CA ILE A 571 -32.58 -6.01 -25.16
C ILE A 571 -31.30 -6.12 -24.33
N ASP A 572 -30.37 -5.17 -24.47
CA ASP A 572 -29.15 -5.11 -23.67
C ASP A 572 -29.48 -5.03 -22.18
N GLU A 573 -30.34 -4.08 -21.79
CA GLU A 573 -30.80 -3.93 -20.41
C GLU A 573 -31.58 -5.18 -19.92
N ALA A 574 -32.44 -5.75 -20.77
CA ALA A 574 -33.23 -6.92 -20.43
C ALA A 574 -32.37 -8.19 -20.25
N SER A 575 -31.29 -8.34 -21.01
CA SER A 575 -30.32 -9.43 -20.86
C SER A 575 -29.62 -9.38 -19.50
N ILE A 576 -29.27 -8.17 -19.03
CA ILE A 576 -28.69 -7.95 -17.70
C ILE A 576 -29.68 -8.38 -16.62
N LEU A 577 -30.95 -7.99 -16.74
CA LEU A 577 -31.98 -8.39 -15.77
C LEU A 577 -32.20 -9.90 -15.76
N ALA A 578 -32.28 -10.54 -16.93
CA ALA A 578 -32.49 -11.98 -17.05
C ALA A 578 -31.33 -12.77 -16.40
N ALA A 579 -30.09 -12.33 -16.61
CA ALA A 579 -28.92 -12.90 -15.94
C ALA A 579 -28.99 -12.70 -14.41
N GLN A 580 -29.37 -11.52 -13.92
CA GLN A 580 -29.55 -11.27 -12.47
C GLN A 580 -30.66 -12.10 -11.83
N GLN A 581 -31.71 -12.43 -12.58
CA GLN A 581 -32.83 -13.25 -12.11
C GLN A 581 -32.59 -14.75 -12.27
N GLY A 582 -31.52 -15.14 -12.98
CA GLY A 582 -31.24 -16.53 -13.29
C GLY A 582 -32.20 -17.15 -14.30
N ASP A 583 -32.75 -16.37 -15.23
CA ASP A 583 -33.76 -16.79 -16.19
C ASP A 583 -33.13 -17.09 -17.56
N LEU A 584 -32.64 -18.32 -17.73
CA LEU A 584 -32.01 -18.77 -18.98
C LEU A 584 -33.01 -18.82 -20.14
N ASP A 585 -34.27 -19.19 -19.90
CA ASP A 585 -35.31 -19.25 -20.93
C ASP A 585 -35.59 -17.85 -21.49
N LEU A 586 -35.63 -16.83 -20.65
CA LEU A 586 -35.78 -15.44 -21.11
C LEU A 586 -34.60 -15.00 -22.00
N LEU A 587 -33.35 -15.33 -21.64
CA LEU A 587 -32.17 -15.04 -22.48
C LEU A 587 -32.24 -15.73 -23.85
N LEU A 588 -32.65 -17.00 -23.88
CA LEU A 588 -32.80 -17.77 -25.12
C LEU A 588 -33.98 -17.26 -25.97
N ARG A 589 -35.07 -16.79 -25.36
CA ARG A 589 -36.19 -16.15 -26.09
C ARG A 589 -35.80 -14.80 -26.67
N MET A 590 -34.97 -14.01 -25.98
CA MET A 590 -34.47 -12.74 -26.50
C MET A 590 -33.69 -12.92 -27.81
N LYS A 591 -32.96 -14.04 -27.98
CA LYS A 591 -32.32 -14.39 -29.27
C LYS A 591 -33.34 -14.43 -30.41
N ALA A 592 -34.48 -15.08 -30.20
CA ALA A 592 -35.55 -15.16 -31.20
C ALA A 592 -36.14 -13.76 -31.50
N TRP A 593 -36.32 -12.93 -30.46
CA TRP A 593 -36.78 -11.55 -30.62
C TRP A 593 -35.80 -10.69 -31.41
N SER A 594 -34.50 -10.74 -31.10
CA SER A 594 -33.45 -10.01 -31.81
C SER A 594 -33.47 -10.30 -33.31
N ASN A 595 -33.58 -11.58 -33.71
CA ASN A 595 -33.65 -11.98 -35.11
C ASN A 595 -34.91 -11.47 -35.84
N SER A 596 -36.01 -11.25 -35.11
CA SER A 596 -37.31 -10.86 -35.69
C SER A 596 -37.57 -9.34 -35.69
N LEU A 597 -37.00 -8.60 -34.73
CA LEU A 597 -37.32 -7.20 -34.46
C LEU A 597 -36.21 -6.23 -34.84
N LEU A 598 -34.96 -6.69 -34.96
CA LEU A 598 -33.80 -5.84 -35.22
C LEU A 598 -33.36 -5.91 -36.69
N GLU A 599 -32.76 -4.82 -37.17
CA GLU A 599 -32.01 -4.79 -38.42
C GLU A 599 -30.76 -5.67 -38.34
N LYS A 600 -30.37 -6.26 -39.48
CA LYS A 600 -29.29 -7.28 -39.57
C LYS A 600 -27.97 -6.85 -38.92
N ASP A 601 -27.64 -5.57 -38.99
CA ASP A 601 -26.39 -5.02 -38.45
C ASP A 601 -26.40 -4.96 -36.91
N LEU A 602 -27.58 -4.81 -36.30
CA LEU A 602 -27.75 -4.72 -34.84
C LEU A 602 -27.99 -6.08 -34.18
N VAL A 603 -28.43 -7.08 -34.94
CA VAL A 603 -28.63 -8.46 -34.45
C VAL A 603 -27.33 -9.01 -33.85
N SER A 604 -26.20 -8.86 -34.54
CA SER A 604 -24.91 -9.41 -34.07
C SER A 604 -24.48 -8.83 -32.72
N TYR A 605 -24.74 -7.54 -32.50
CA TYR A 605 -24.43 -6.85 -31.24
C TYR A 605 -25.36 -7.31 -30.10
N ALA A 606 -26.68 -7.38 -30.36
CA ALA A 606 -27.64 -7.89 -29.38
C ALA A 606 -27.36 -9.36 -29.02
N MET A 607 -26.95 -10.19 -29.99
CA MET A 607 -26.55 -11.58 -29.73
C MET A 607 -25.32 -11.68 -28.83
N ALA A 608 -24.32 -10.80 -28.99
CA ALA A 608 -23.16 -10.76 -28.10
C ALA A 608 -23.55 -10.46 -26.65
N ASN A 609 -24.44 -9.50 -26.43
CA ASN A 609 -24.92 -9.15 -25.08
C ASN A 609 -25.77 -10.27 -24.44
N ILE A 610 -26.59 -10.97 -25.25
CA ILE A 610 -27.31 -12.17 -24.81
C ILE A 610 -26.31 -13.26 -24.40
N ILE A 611 -25.26 -13.50 -25.20
CA ILE A 611 -24.20 -14.46 -24.89
C ILE A 611 -23.51 -14.09 -23.57
N ASP A 612 -23.17 -12.83 -23.33
CA ASP A 612 -22.61 -12.38 -22.05
C ASP A 612 -23.56 -12.64 -20.88
N GLY A 613 -24.87 -12.44 -21.07
CA GLY A 613 -25.90 -12.81 -20.09
C GLY A 613 -25.93 -14.31 -19.79
N VAL A 614 -25.84 -15.15 -20.82
CA VAL A 614 -25.79 -16.62 -20.69
C VAL A 614 -24.49 -17.06 -20.01
N ILE A 615 -23.34 -16.48 -20.37
CA ILE A 615 -22.05 -16.74 -19.72
C ILE A 615 -22.12 -16.42 -18.23
N LYS A 616 -22.71 -15.27 -17.87
CA LYS A 616 -22.87 -14.87 -16.47
C LYS A 616 -23.74 -15.88 -15.70
N TYR A 617 -24.88 -16.27 -16.28
CA TYR A 617 -25.71 -17.33 -15.72
C TYR A 617 -24.92 -18.63 -15.53
N ALA A 618 -24.16 -19.03 -16.53
CA ALA A 618 -23.40 -20.27 -16.53
C ALA A 618 -22.30 -20.29 -15.46
N ILE A 619 -21.63 -19.16 -15.21
CA ILE A 619 -20.65 -19.03 -14.13
C ILE A 619 -21.35 -19.07 -12.76
N ASP A 620 -22.42 -18.30 -12.58
CA ASP A 620 -23.14 -18.20 -11.31
C ASP A 620 -23.80 -19.54 -10.90
N LYS A 621 -24.21 -20.35 -11.88
CA LYS A 621 -24.80 -21.69 -11.69
C LYS A 621 -23.84 -22.85 -11.92
N GLN A 622 -22.58 -22.57 -12.27
CA GLN A 622 -21.57 -23.56 -12.66
C GLN A 622 -22.06 -24.56 -13.73
N SER A 623 -22.86 -24.08 -14.70
CA SER A 623 -23.50 -24.92 -15.73
C SER A 623 -22.70 -24.93 -17.04
N CYS A 624 -22.08 -26.07 -17.36
CA CYS A 624 -21.42 -26.27 -18.65
C CYS A 624 -22.40 -26.28 -19.82
N ASP A 625 -23.62 -26.80 -19.63
CA ASP A 625 -24.66 -26.84 -20.66
C ASP A 625 -25.05 -25.42 -21.11
N ALA A 626 -25.16 -24.47 -20.18
CA ALA A 626 -25.43 -23.07 -20.52
C ALA A 626 -24.27 -22.43 -21.31
N LEU A 627 -23.01 -22.80 -21.04
CA LEU A 627 -21.88 -22.35 -21.87
C LEU A 627 -21.88 -22.98 -23.26
N GLU A 628 -22.33 -24.22 -23.41
CA GLU A 628 -22.52 -24.83 -24.74
C GLU A 628 -23.61 -24.10 -25.53
N GLU A 629 -24.71 -23.70 -24.90
CA GLU A 629 -25.72 -22.86 -25.55
C GLU A 629 -25.12 -21.50 -25.97
N ALA A 630 -24.31 -20.85 -25.13
CA ALA A 630 -23.58 -19.64 -25.51
C ALA A 630 -22.66 -19.88 -26.72
N TYR A 631 -21.98 -21.03 -26.79
CA TYR A 631 -21.13 -21.42 -27.91
C TYR A 631 -21.92 -21.63 -29.20
N LEU A 632 -23.08 -22.29 -29.13
CA LEU A 632 -23.97 -22.47 -30.28
C LEU A 632 -24.50 -21.14 -30.80
N ILE A 633 -24.92 -20.23 -29.92
CA ILE A 633 -25.38 -18.88 -30.29
C ILE A 633 -24.25 -18.07 -30.93
N ALA A 634 -23.03 -18.12 -30.38
CA ALA A 634 -21.86 -17.46 -30.97
C ALA A 634 -21.54 -18.02 -32.37
N GLY A 635 -21.83 -19.31 -32.60
CA GLY A 635 -21.72 -19.98 -33.89
C GLY A 635 -22.55 -19.36 -35.02
N GLU A 636 -23.68 -18.75 -34.68
CA GLU A 636 -24.63 -18.14 -35.63
C GLU A 636 -24.28 -16.69 -36.01
N ILE A 637 -23.30 -16.07 -35.34
CA ILE A 637 -22.85 -14.71 -35.65
C ILE A 637 -22.04 -14.70 -36.95
N ASN A 638 -22.40 -13.79 -37.86
CA ASN A 638 -21.77 -13.66 -39.17
C ASN A 638 -20.44 -12.88 -39.14
N ASP A 639 -20.24 -11.98 -38.17
CA ASP A 639 -18.99 -11.23 -38.01
C ASP A 639 -17.87 -12.16 -37.47
N PRO A 640 -16.83 -12.47 -38.26
CA PRO A 640 -15.77 -13.39 -37.87
C PRO A 640 -14.88 -12.84 -36.74
N SER A 641 -14.76 -11.51 -36.60
CA SER A 641 -13.95 -10.89 -35.54
C SER A 641 -14.67 -11.02 -34.19
N LEU A 642 -15.94 -10.62 -34.14
CA LEU A 642 -16.78 -10.72 -32.95
C LEU A 642 -16.97 -12.19 -32.51
N LYS A 643 -17.20 -13.08 -33.47
CA LYS A 643 -17.29 -14.52 -33.24
C LYS A 643 -16.02 -15.09 -32.61
N GLY A 644 -14.85 -14.71 -33.12
CA GLY A 644 -13.56 -15.12 -32.54
C GLY A 644 -13.40 -14.67 -31.09
N GLN A 645 -13.72 -13.40 -30.79
CA GLN A 645 -13.66 -12.86 -29.43
C GLN A 645 -14.61 -13.59 -28.47
N LEU A 646 -15.83 -13.90 -28.90
CA LEU A 646 -16.81 -14.62 -28.09
C LEU A 646 -16.38 -16.06 -27.83
N PHE A 647 -15.81 -16.76 -28.82
CA PHE A 647 -15.27 -18.11 -28.61
C PHE A 647 -14.10 -18.12 -27.62
N GLU A 648 -13.19 -17.15 -27.70
CA GLU A 648 -12.13 -17.00 -26.70
C GLU A 648 -12.71 -16.80 -25.30
N ARG A 649 -13.70 -15.90 -25.18
CA ARG A 649 -14.35 -15.62 -23.89
C ARG A 649 -15.08 -16.83 -23.31
N ILE A 650 -15.77 -17.59 -24.14
CA ILE A 650 -16.45 -18.82 -23.74
C ILE A 650 -15.43 -19.87 -23.27
N ALA A 651 -14.30 -20.02 -23.97
CA ALA A 651 -13.24 -20.93 -23.56
C ALA A 651 -12.64 -20.56 -22.20
N GLU A 652 -12.39 -19.27 -21.93
CA GLU A 652 -11.98 -18.80 -20.60
C GLU A 652 -13.01 -19.16 -19.51
N CYS A 653 -14.31 -19.07 -19.83
CA CYS A 653 -15.37 -19.34 -18.87
C CYS A 653 -15.51 -20.84 -18.57
N PHE A 654 -15.31 -21.72 -19.55
CA PHE A 654 -15.18 -23.15 -19.31
C PHE A 654 -14.05 -23.46 -18.33
N VAL A 655 -12.89 -22.82 -18.48
CA VAL A 655 -11.75 -22.96 -17.55
C VAL A 655 -12.11 -22.45 -16.15
N LYS A 656 -12.81 -21.31 -16.04
CA LYS A 656 -13.25 -20.78 -14.73
C LYS A 656 -14.21 -21.71 -14.01
N ILE A 657 -15.18 -22.29 -14.72
CA ILE A 657 -16.08 -23.31 -14.16
C ILE A 657 -15.27 -24.54 -13.73
N GLY A 658 -14.36 -25.05 -14.56
CA GLY A 658 -13.48 -26.15 -14.20
C GLY A 658 -12.64 -25.86 -12.94
N CYS A 659 -12.12 -24.64 -12.80
CA CYS A 659 -11.39 -24.24 -11.59
C CYS A 659 -12.28 -24.17 -10.35
N ALA A 660 -13.54 -23.73 -10.48
CA ALA A 660 -14.51 -23.73 -9.39
C ALA A 660 -14.85 -25.16 -8.94
N LEU A 661 -15.03 -26.09 -9.88
CA LEU A 661 -15.30 -27.51 -9.61
C LEU A 661 -14.10 -28.22 -8.94
N LEU A 662 -12.86 -27.84 -9.28
CA LEU A 662 -11.66 -28.34 -8.60
C LEU A 662 -11.54 -27.85 -7.15
N ASN A 663 -12.11 -26.68 -6.83
CA ASN A 663 -12.09 -26.08 -5.50
C ASN A 663 -13.24 -26.51 -4.58
N ASP A 664 -14.23 -27.25 -5.09
CA ASP A 664 -15.40 -27.63 -4.31
C ASP A 664 -15.08 -28.80 -3.34
N PRO A 665 -15.17 -28.59 -2.01
CA PRO A 665 -14.87 -29.62 -1.00
C PRO A 665 -15.93 -30.72 -0.89
N SER A 666 -17.08 -30.59 -1.56
CA SER A 666 -18.19 -31.56 -1.51
C SER A 666 -17.97 -32.83 -2.34
N PHE A 667 -16.93 -32.84 -3.20
CA PHE A 667 -16.59 -33.97 -4.06
C PHE A 667 -15.43 -34.79 -3.45
N VAL A 668 -15.70 -36.02 -3.01
CA VAL A 668 -14.71 -36.97 -2.50
C VAL A 668 -14.08 -37.72 -3.68
N SER A 669 -12.75 -37.73 -3.76
CA SER A 669 -11.92 -38.24 -4.86
C SER A 669 -12.31 -39.65 -5.36
N SER A 670 -13.27 -39.71 -6.29
CA SER A 670 -13.58 -40.89 -7.11
C SER A 670 -13.18 -40.65 -8.57
N THR A 671 -12.84 -41.72 -9.29
CA THR A 671 -12.34 -41.67 -10.68
C THR A 671 -13.38 -41.22 -11.70
N GLN A 672 -14.68 -41.38 -11.41
CA GLN A 672 -15.77 -40.89 -12.26
C GLN A 672 -16.01 -39.39 -12.10
N GLU A 673 -15.75 -38.83 -10.91
CA GLU A 673 -15.91 -37.40 -10.63
C GLU A 673 -14.78 -36.54 -11.24
N PHE A 674 -13.59 -37.09 -11.43
CA PHE A 674 -12.49 -36.40 -12.11
C PHE A 674 -12.84 -36.05 -13.58
N GLY A 675 -13.50 -36.96 -14.30
CA GLY A 675 -13.90 -36.71 -15.69
C GLY A 675 -14.83 -35.49 -15.83
N VAL A 676 -15.73 -35.30 -14.85
CA VAL A 676 -16.64 -34.14 -14.79
C VAL A 676 -15.88 -32.86 -14.45
N LYS A 677 -14.89 -32.91 -13.55
CA LYS A 677 -14.04 -31.76 -13.20
C LYS A 677 -13.08 -31.37 -14.34
N TYR A 678 -12.64 -32.35 -15.13
CA TYR A 678 -11.65 -32.16 -16.19
C TYR A 678 -12.27 -31.78 -17.55
N SER A 679 -13.50 -32.23 -17.84
CA SER A 679 -14.17 -31.97 -19.12
C SER A 679 -14.25 -30.48 -19.52
N PRO A 680 -14.44 -29.50 -18.61
CA PRO A 680 -14.46 -28.10 -19.01
C PRO A 680 -13.12 -27.62 -19.56
N PHE A 681 -11.99 -28.10 -19.00
CA PHE A 681 -10.65 -27.74 -19.48
C PHE A 681 -10.36 -28.33 -20.86
N VAL A 682 -10.79 -29.57 -21.12
CA VAL A 682 -10.67 -30.20 -22.44
C VAL A 682 -11.49 -29.43 -23.46
N ARG A 683 -12.73 -29.07 -23.11
CA ARG A 683 -13.62 -28.32 -24.00
C ARG A 683 -13.11 -26.91 -24.30
N GLY A 684 -12.64 -26.19 -23.27
CA GLY A 684 -12.02 -24.88 -23.45
C GLY A 684 -10.79 -24.94 -24.36
N ARG A 685 -9.97 -25.98 -24.24
CA ARG A 685 -8.82 -26.23 -25.14
C ARG A 685 -9.26 -26.50 -26.58
N GLU A 686 -10.29 -27.31 -26.80
CA GLU A 686 -10.80 -27.60 -28.15
C GLU A 686 -11.28 -26.33 -28.87
N ILE A 687 -12.02 -25.46 -28.17
CA ILE A 687 -12.51 -24.20 -28.72
C ILE A 687 -11.35 -23.32 -29.18
N ILE A 688 -10.31 -23.19 -28.36
CA ILE A 688 -9.11 -22.40 -28.69
C ILE A 688 -8.39 -22.99 -29.89
N ARG A 689 -8.17 -24.31 -29.89
CA ARG A 689 -7.45 -24.99 -30.97
C ARG A 689 -8.16 -24.84 -32.32
N ASN A 690 -9.49 -24.87 -32.33
CA ASN A 690 -10.28 -24.83 -33.56
C ASN A 690 -10.51 -23.41 -34.09
N HIS A 691 -10.54 -22.40 -33.22
CA HIS A 691 -11.00 -21.05 -33.60
C HIS A 691 -9.97 -19.92 -33.40
N VAL A 692 -8.90 -20.15 -32.65
CA VAL A 692 -7.83 -19.14 -32.46
C VAL A 692 -6.72 -19.35 -33.49
N LYS A 693 -6.27 -18.26 -34.12
CA LYS A 693 -5.16 -18.32 -35.09
C LYS A 693 -3.86 -18.76 -34.38
N PRO A 694 -3.00 -19.58 -35.01
CA PRO A 694 -1.75 -20.06 -34.41
C PRO A 694 -0.85 -18.94 -33.86
N GLN A 695 -0.82 -17.79 -34.54
CA GLN A 695 -0.04 -16.62 -34.14
C GLN A 695 -0.52 -15.94 -32.85
N GLN A 696 -1.77 -16.18 -32.44
CA GLN A 696 -2.38 -15.60 -31.24
C GLN A 696 -2.62 -16.65 -30.14
N ALA A 697 -2.52 -17.94 -30.48
CA ALA A 697 -2.80 -19.05 -29.59
C ALA A 697 -1.94 -19.00 -28.31
N SER A 698 -0.66 -18.68 -28.41
CA SER A 698 0.23 -18.62 -27.24
C SER A 698 -0.16 -17.53 -26.25
N LEU A 699 -0.53 -16.34 -26.73
CA LEU A 699 -1.00 -15.24 -25.88
C LEU A 699 -2.34 -15.55 -25.20
N LYS A 700 -3.25 -16.23 -25.91
CA LYS A 700 -4.55 -16.64 -25.33
C LYS A 700 -4.40 -17.76 -24.31
N ILE A 701 -3.54 -18.74 -24.61
CA ILE A 701 -3.16 -19.80 -23.67
C ILE A 701 -2.50 -19.21 -22.41
N ALA A 702 -1.66 -18.18 -22.55
CA ALA A 702 -1.05 -17.49 -21.42
C ALA A 702 -2.09 -16.90 -20.46
N GLY A 703 -3.13 -16.23 -20.98
CA GLY A 703 -4.22 -15.68 -20.18
C GLY A 703 -5.02 -16.75 -19.44
N ILE A 704 -5.23 -17.91 -20.06
CA ILE A 704 -5.87 -19.07 -19.41
C ILE A 704 -5.00 -19.66 -18.30
N ILE A 705 -3.70 -19.79 -18.55
CA ILE A 705 -2.75 -20.23 -17.53
C ILE A 705 -2.76 -19.26 -16.34
N ASP A 706 -2.88 -17.94 -16.57
CA ASP A 706 -2.99 -16.95 -15.50
C ASP A 706 -4.26 -17.13 -14.66
N ILE A 707 -5.40 -17.46 -15.29
CA ILE A 707 -6.65 -17.79 -14.58
C ILE A 707 -6.45 -19.02 -13.69
N ILE A 708 -5.83 -20.08 -14.21
CA ILE A 708 -5.60 -21.32 -13.48
C ILE A 708 -4.63 -21.10 -12.32
N LEU A 709 -3.52 -20.40 -12.55
CA LEU A 709 -2.54 -20.05 -11.51
C LEU A 709 -3.18 -19.21 -10.39
N SER A 710 -4.01 -18.22 -10.76
CA SER A 710 -4.78 -17.42 -9.80
C SER A 710 -5.65 -18.29 -8.89
N CYS A 711 -6.38 -19.25 -9.46
CA CYS A 711 -7.22 -20.16 -8.69
C CYS A 711 -6.39 -21.12 -7.82
N SER A 712 -5.27 -21.61 -8.33
CA SER A 712 -4.38 -22.53 -7.58
C SER A 712 -3.81 -21.90 -6.31
N LYS A 713 -3.55 -20.59 -6.27
CA LYS A 713 -3.07 -19.90 -5.05
C LYS A 713 -4.05 -19.93 -3.88
N THR A 714 -5.32 -20.20 -4.15
CA THR A 714 -6.37 -20.24 -3.13
C THR A 714 -6.67 -21.66 -2.62
N SER A 715 -5.97 -22.68 -3.12
CA SER A 715 -6.27 -24.09 -2.88
C SER A 715 -5.01 -24.94 -2.81
N ALA A 716 -4.95 -25.88 -1.85
CA ALA A 716 -3.82 -26.80 -1.71
C ALA A 716 -3.87 -28.01 -2.68
N SER A 717 -4.81 -28.02 -3.63
CA SER A 717 -4.98 -29.16 -4.55
C SER A 717 -3.88 -29.22 -5.60
N LEU A 718 -3.19 -30.35 -5.67
CA LEU A 718 -2.20 -30.67 -6.72
C LEU A 718 -2.85 -30.96 -8.09
N ASP A 719 -4.18 -30.98 -8.18
CA ASP A 719 -4.90 -31.31 -9.42
C ASP A 719 -4.80 -30.19 -10.48
N TYR A 720 -4.51 -28.96 -10.05
CA TYR A 720 -4.28 -27.82 -10.95
C TYR A 720 -3.07 -28.00 -11.87
N ILE A 721 -2.13 -28.89 -11.53
CA ILE A 721 -0.98 -29.21 -12.38
C ILE A 721 -1.42 -29.79 -13.73
N ILE A 722 -2.51 -30.55 -13.76
CA ILE A 722 -3.01 -31.23 -14.96
C ILE A 722 -3.49 -30.22 -16.02
N PRO A 723 -4.43 -29.28 -15.75
CA PRO A 723 -4.83 -28.29 -16.73
C PRO A 723 -3.69 -27.31 -17.08
N LEU A 724 -2.78 -26.98 -16.16
CA LEU A 724 -1.60 -26.15 -16.47
C LEU A 724 -0.71 -26.80 -17.53
N ALA A 725 -0.38 -28.08 -17.36
CA ALA A 725 0.38 -28.85 -18.34
C ALA A 725 -0.40 -29.03 -19.65
N LEU A 726 -1.71 -29.27 -19.57
CA LEU A 726 -2.58 -29.42 -20.73
C LEU A 726 -2.46 -28.21 -21.67
N PHE A 727 -2.68 -27.00 -21.16
CA PHE A 727 -2.65 -25.78 -21.96
C PHE A 727 -1.22 -25.40 -22.39
N ALA A 728 -0.23 -25.54 -21.51
CA ALA A 728 1.15 -25.20 -21.86
C ALA A 728 1.69 -26.05 -23.03
N THR A 729 1.31 -27.33 -23.11
CA THR A 729 1.77 -28.21 -24.20
C THR A 729 1.08 -27.95 -25.55
N GLU A 730 0.04 -27.11 -25.62
CA GLU A 730 -0.59 -26.70 -26.88
C GLU A 730 0.18 -25.54 -27.56
N ILE A 731 1.13 -24.91 -26.88
CA ILE A 731 1.98 -23.87 -27.47
C ILE A 731 2.97 -24.53 -28.45
N GLU A 732 2.82 -24.21 -29.75
CA GLU A 732 3.66 -24.75 -30.82
C GLU A 732 5.09 -24.17 -30.80
N ASN A 733 5.23 -22.87 -30.52
CA ASN A 733 6.53 -22.20 -30.45
C ASN A 733 7.32 -22.67 -29.21
N THR A 734 8.46 -23.31 -29.43
CA THR A 734 9.33 -23.84 -28.37
C THR A 734 9.75 -22.78 -27.36
N PHE A 735 10.20 -21.59 -27.80
CA PHE A 735 10.70 -20.55 -26.88
C PHE A 735 9.58 -20.00 -25.98
N GLU A 736 8.39 -19.80 -26.53
CA GLU A 736 7.24 -19.31 -25.77
C GLU A 736 6.74 -20.38 -24.79
N ARG A 737 6.77 -21.65 -25.19
CA ARG A 737 6.42 -22.78 -24.33
C ARG A 737 7.43 -22.95 -23.17
N ASP A 738 8.73 -22.85 -23.44
CA ASP A 738 9.78 -22.96 -22.43
C ASP A 738 9.63 -21.85 -21.36
N ALA A 739 9.40 -20.61 -21.82
CA ALA A 739 9.15 -19.48 -20.94
C ALA A 739 7.87 -19.68 -20.12
N MET A 740 6.80 -20.19 -20.75
CA MET A 740 5.53 -20.45 -20.09
C MET A 740 5.64 -21.51 -19.00
N LEU A 741 6.30 -22.64 -19.29
CA LEU A 741 6.50 -23.72 -18.33
C LEU A 741 7.44 -23.32 -17.20
N SER A 742 8.51 -22.59 -17.49
CA SER A 742 9.37 -22.01 -16.45
C SER A 742 8.59 -21.09 -15.51
N ARG A 743 7.68 -20.27 -16.07
CA ARG A 743 6.78 -19.40 -15.31
C ARG A 743 5.81 -20.21 -14.45
N ILE A 744 5.20 -21.25 -14.98
CA ILE A 744 4.30 -22.14 -14.21
C ILE A 744 5.06 -22.77 -13.05
N VAL A 745 6.21 -23.39 -13.31
CA VAL A 745 7.04 -24.06 -12.29
C VAL A 745 7.45 -23.06 -11.20
N SER A 746 7.92 -21.87 -11.58
CA SER A 746 8.32 -20.83 -10.60
C SER A 746 7.19 -20.37 -9.68
N ASN A 747 5.93 -20.43 -10.12
CA ASN A 747 4.77 -20.09 -9.28
C ASN A 747 4.30 -21.26 -8.41
N LEU A 748 4.73 -22.49 -8.71
CA LEU A 748 4.45 -23.69 -7.91
C LEU A 748 5.54 -23.92 -6.82
N ASN A 749 6.57 -23.07 -6.76
CA ASN A 749 7.77 -23.24 -5.92
C ASN A 749 7.58 -23.05 -4.41
N ASP A 750 6.44 -22.57 -3.92
CA ASP A 750 6.30 -22.24 -2.50
C ASP A 750 5.92 -23.44 -1.60
N GLU A 751 5.37 -24.52 -2.16
CA GLU A 751 4.83 -25.64 -1.34
C GLU A 751 5.20 -27.07 -1.82
N ILE A 752 5.82 -27.24 -2.99
CA ILE A 752 6.03 -28.58 -3.57
C ILE A 752 7.51 -28.87 -3.80
N THR A 753 8.08 -29.83 -3.05
CA THR A 753 9.40 -30.41 -3.30
C THR A 753 9.48 -31.03 -4.70
N HIS A 754 10.40 -30.56 -5.54
CA HIS A 754 10.71 -31.10 -6.87
C HIS A 754 12.23 -31.19 -7.06
N PRO A 755 12.73 -31.98 -8.03
CA PRO A 755 14.16 -32.15 -8.26
C PRO A 755 14.85 -30.81 -8.55
N ASN A 756 16.11 -30.62 -8.10
CA ASN A 756 16.97 -29.49 -8.49
C ASN A 756 17.35 -29.60 -9.98
N SER A 757 16.37 -29.43 -10.86
CA SER A 757 16.54 -29.42 -12.31
C SER A 757 16.28 -28.03 -12.86
N THR A 758 17.14 -27.60 -13.78
CA THR A 758 16.94 -26.37 -14.55
C THR A 758 15.98 -26.58 -15.73
N ASP A 759 15.56 -27.82 -15.99
CA ASP A 759 14.60 -28.16 -17.04
C ASP A 759 13.16 -28.09 -16.49
N PRO A 760 12.34 -27.13 -16.94
CA PRO A 760 10.96 -26.99 -16.46
C PRO A 760 10.07 -28.18 -16.87
N TYR A 761 10.42 -28.91 -17.94
CA TYR A 761 9.68 -30.09 -18.38
C TYR A 761 9.90 -31.28 -17.44
N GLU A 762 11.11 -31.44 -16.91
CA GLU A 762 11.42 -32.47 -15.91
C GLU A 762 10.60 -32.24 -14.64
N THR A 763 10.57 -31.00 -14.16
CA THR A 763 9.78 -30.61 -12.99
C THR A 763 8.29 -30.86 -13.23
N MET A 764 7.77 -30.45 -14.38
CA MET A 764 6.36 -30.68 -14.73
C MET A 764 6.02 -32.17 -14.82
N ALA A 765 6.86 -32.99 -15.44
CA ALA A 765 6.66 -34.44 -15.53
C ALA A 765 6.68 -35.11 -14.14
N PHE A 766 7.57 -34.65 -13.26
CA PHE A 766 7.64 -35.11 -11.87
C PHE A 766 6.35 -34.77 -11.11
N LEU A 767 5.89 -33.52 -11.21
CA LEU A 767 4.67 -33.04 -10.55
C LEU A 767 3.42 -33.80 -11.04
N LEU A 768 3.29 -33.99 -12.36
CA LEU A 768 2.20 -34.78 -12.94
C LEU A 768 2.21 -36.21 -12.41
N ARG A 769 3.38 -36.86 -12.30
CA ARG A 769 3.50 -38.24 -11.81
C ARG A 769 3.15 -38.44 -10.34
N ARG A 770 3.28 -37.40 -9.50
CA ARG A 770 2.94 -37.46 -8.07
C ARG A 770 1.44 -37.29 -7.81
N ASN A 771 0.68 -36.85 -8.81
CA ASN A 771 -0.75 -36.74 -8.68
C ASN A 771 -1.38 -38.14 -8.54
N GLU A 772 -2.24 -38.34 -7.54
CA GLU A 772 -2.84 -39.64 -7.23
C GLU A 772 -3.70 -40.18 -8.40
N LEU A 773 -4.17 -39.29 -9.28
CA LEU A 773 -5.09 -39.57 -10.38
C LEU A 773 -4.40 -40.14 -11.63
N VAL A 774 -3.07 -40.23 -11.65
CA VAL A 774 -2.27 -40.77 -12.78
C VAL A 774 -2.62 -42.23 -13.07
N HIS A 775 -3.01 -42.99 -12.05
CA HIS A 775 -3.35 -44.40 -12.21
C HIS A 775 -4.74 -44.65 -12.82
N SER A 776 -5.53 -43.60 -13.04
CA SER A 776 -6.95 -43.71 -13.36
C SER A 776 -7.41 -43.04 -14.67
N SER A 777 -6.62 -42.15 -15.28
CA SER A 777 -7.00 -41.45 -16.52
C SER A 777 -5.99 -41.65 -17.65
N PRO A 778 -6.39 -42.26 -18.78
CA PRO A 778 -5.56 -42.35 -20.00
C PRO A 778 -5.08 -41.00 -20.53
N GLU A 779 -5.89 -39.94 -20.37
CA GLU A 779 -5.62 -38.59 -20.85
C GLU A 779 -4.44 -37.96 -20.09
N VAL A 780 -4.38 -38.15 -18.77
CA VAL A 780 -3.25 -37.68 -17.93
C VAL A 780 -1.97 -38.44 -18.29
N ILE A 781 -2.06 -39.74 -18.55
CA ILE A 781 -0.89 -40.54 -18.94
C ILE A 781 -0.36 -40.10 -20.32
N ALA A 782 -1.24 -39.81 -21.27
CA ALA A 782 -0.86 -39.26 -22.58
C ALA A 782 -0.21 -37.87 -22.44
N LEU A 783 -0.69 -37.04 -21.51
CA LEU A 783 -0.08 -35.76 -21.19
C LEU A 783 1.33 -35.92 -20.58
N ILE A 784 1.52 -36.86 -19.65
CA ILE A 784 2.84 -37.19 -19.10
C ILE A 784 3.80 -37.64 -20.21
N HIS A 785 3.34 -38.52 -21.11
CA HIS A 785 4.13 -38.94 -22.26
C HIS A 785 4.57 -37.74 -23.12
N LYS A 786 3.63 -36.84 -23.45
CA LYS A 786 3.91 -35.63 -24.23
C LYS A 786 4.93 -34.71 -23.54
N VAL A 787 4.83 -34.53 -22.22
CA VAL A 787 5.77 -33.71 -21.45
C VAL A 787 7.16 -34.36 -21.38
N LEU A 788 7.24 -35.67 -21.16
CA LEU A 788 8.53 -36.39 -21.12
C LEU A 788 9.32 -36.27 -22.42
N LEU A 789 8.67 -36.30 -23.58
CA LEU A 789 9.32 -36.13 -24.88
C LEU A 789 9.97 -34.75 -25.07
N LEU A 790 9.50 -33.74 -24.33
CA LEU A 790 10.00 -32.37 -24.40
C LEU A 790 11.22 -32.10 -23.48
N ILE A 791 11.59 -33.06 -22.62
CA ILE A 791 12.77 -32.95 -21.74
C ILE A 791 14.05 -32.89 -22.57
N PHE A 792 14.91 -31.91 -22.26
CA PHE A 792 16.14 -31.64 -22.99
C PHE A 792 17.22 -32.69 -22.73
N ASP A 793 17.40 -33.11 -21.47
CA ASP A 793 18.40 -34.14 -21.12
C ASP A 793 17.94 -35.52 -21.63
N PRO A 794 18.68 -36.13 -22.59
CA PRO A 794 18.34 -37.45 -23.12
C PRO A 794 18.29 -38.54 -22.03
N TYR A 795 19.14 -38.46 -21.00
CA TYR A 795 19.16 -39.44 -19.92
C TYR A 795 17.88 -39.37 -19.07
N VAL A 796 17.50 -38.17 -18.63
CA VAL A 796 16.28 -37.93 -17.83
C VAL A 796 15.03 -38.31 -18.62
N ARG A 797 14.97 -37.92 -19.90
CA ARG A 797 13.86 -38.29 -20.80
C ARG A 797 13.70 -39.81 -20.90
N LEU A 798 14.77 -40.52 -21.25
CA LEU A 798 14.71 -41.98 -21.50
C LEU A 798 14.42 -42.77 -20.22
N THR A 799 14.98 -42.37 -19.08
CA THR A 799 14.64 -42.97 -17.78
C THR A 799 13.20 -42.67 -17.36
N GLY A 800 12.71 -41.45 -17.62
CA GLY A 800 11.31 -41.06 -17.41
C GLY A 800 10.34 -41.93 -18.23
N LEU A 801 10.64 -42.18 -19.51
CA LEU A 801 9.87 -43.06 -20.38
C LEU A 801 9.87 -44.52 -19.90
N CYS A 802 11.01 -45.06 -19.44
CA CYS A 802 11.06 -46.39 -18.82
C CYS A 802 10.14 -46.49 -17.59
N ASN A 803 10.14 -45.46 -16.75
CA ASN A 803 9.28 -45.39 -15.58
C ASN A 803 7.79 -45.31 -15.96
N LEU A 804 7.44 -44.60 -17.04
CA LEU A 804 6.09 -44.54 -17.57
C LEU A 804 5.65 -45.91 -18.13
N ALA A 805 6.54 -46.62 -18.82
CA ALA A 805 6.28 -47.99 -19.28
C ALA A 805 6.08 -48.98 -18.13
N ASP A 806 6.83 -48.84 -17.03
CA ASP A 806 6.60 -49.62 -15.79
C ASP A 806 5.19 -49.34 -15.22
N LEU A 807 4.70 -48.09 -15.29
CA LEU A 807 3.34 -47.74 -14.86
C LEU A 807 2.27 -48.38 -15.77
N PHE A 808 2.44 -48.31 -17.10
CA PHE A 808 1.55 -48.99 -18.04
C PHE A 808 1.53 -50.52 -17.84
N SER A 809 2.69 -51.11 -17.54
CA SER A 809 2.80 -52.54 -17.26
C SER A 809 2.05 -52.93 -15.98
N ARG A 810 2.11 -52.11 -14.92
CA ARG A 810 1.31 -52.32 -13.69
C ARG A 810 -0.20 -52.19 -13.93
N LEU A 811 -0.60 -51.34 -14.87
CA LEU A 811 -2.00 -51.17 -15.31
C LEU A 811 -2.45 -52.24 -16.32
N GLN A 812 -1.65 -53.30 -16.55
CA GLN A 812 -1.91 -54.38 -17.50
C GLN A 812 -2.06 -53.94 -18.97
N LYS A 813 -1.54 -52.76 -19.32
CA LYS A 813 -1.48 -52.23 -20.70
C LYS A 813 -0.12 -52.52 -21.34
N THR A 814 0.14 -53.81 -21.62
CA THR A 814 1.46 -54.29 -22.04
C THR A 814 1.89 -53.82 -23.44
N GLU A 815 0.95 -53.56 -24.35
CA GLU A 815 1.28 -53.05 -25.69
C GLU A 815 1.71 -51.58 -25.67
N ASP A 816 1.07 -50.73 -24.87
CA ASP A 816 1.46 -49.33 -24.68
C ASP A 816 2.86 -49.24 -24.03
N ALA A 817 3.10 -50.08 -23.02
CA ALA A 817 4.42 -50.22 -22.39
C ALA A 817 5.48 -50.66 -23.42
N ARG A 818 5.17 -51.64 -24.28
CA ARG A 818 6.07 -52.12 -25.32
C ARG A 818 6.42 -51.00 -26.32
N HIS A 819 5.44 -50.21 -26.76
CA HIS A 819 5.68 -49.10 -27.68
C HIS A 819 6.66 -48.07 -27.11
N ILE A 820 6.47 -47.66 -25.85
CA ILE A 820 7.36 -46.72 -25.17
C ILE A 820 8.76 -47.31 -25.02
N LEU A 821 8.89 -48.59 -24.63
CA LEU A 821 10.20 -49.22 -24.46
C LEU A 821 10.96 -49.38 -25.79
N GLN A 822 10.27 -49.62 -26.90
CA GLN A 822 10.87 -49.63 -28.24
C GLN A 822 11.36 -48.24 -28.66
N GLU A 823 10.63 -47.19 -28.30
CA GLU A 823 11.05 -45.81 -28.51
C GLU A 823 12.30 -45.46 -27.71
N VAL A 824 12.41 -45.94 -26.46
CA VAL A 824 13.62 -45.78 -25.67
C VAL A 824 14.81 -46.52 -26.29
N GLU A 825 14.62 -47.76 -26.76
CA GLU A 825 15.70 -48.55 -27.39
C GLU A 825 16.27 -47.87 -28.63
N LYS A 826 15.42 -47.30 -29.50
CA LYS A 826 15.84 -46.58 -30.71
C LYS A 826 16.67 -45.33 -30.41
N ASN A 827 16.48 -44.72 -29.24
CA ASN A 827 17.10 -43.46 -28.85
C ASN A 827 18.30 -43.65 -27.89
N LEU A 828 18.72 -44.88 -27.59
CA LEU A 828 19.84 -45.19 -26.68
C LEU A 828 21.17 -44.58 -27.13
N ASP A 829 21.41 -44.49 -28.44
CA ASP A 829 22.68 -43.99 -28.98
C ASP A 829 22.80 -42.45 -28.95
N ILE A 830 21.73 -41.74 -28.55
CA ILE A 830 21.74 -40.28 -28.35
C ILE A 830 22.53 -39.91 -27.07
N ILE A 831 22.72 -40.84 -26.13
CA ILE A 831 23.55 -40.67 -24.93
C ILE A 831 25.04 -40.80 -25.33
N LEU A 832 25.54 -39.80 -26.07
CA LEU A 832 26.79 -39.91 -26.82
C LEU A 832 28.07 -39.86 -25.97
N ASN A 833 28.02 -39.41 -24.70
CA ASN A 833 29.24 -39.01 -23.96
C ASN A 833 29.45 -39.63 -22.57
N SER A 834 28.63 -40.58 -22.09
CA SER A 834 28.85 -41.20 -20.77
C SER A 834 28.47 -42.69 -20.75
N GLY A 835 29.49 -43.56 -20.67
CA GLY A 835 29.29 -45.01 -20.51
C GLY A 835 28.46 -45.36 -19.27
N TYR A 836 28.58 -44.56 -18.21
CA TYR A 836 27.77 -44.66 -16.99
C TYR A 836 26.27 -44.47 -17.24
N HIS A 837 25.84 -43.42 -17.94
CA HIS A 837 24.42 -43.19 -18.23
C HIS A 837 23.83 -44.26 -19.15
N LYS A 838 24.62 -44.76 -20.11
CA LYS A 838 24.21 -45.85 -21.01
C LYS A 838 23.93 -47.14 -20.24
N VAL A 839 24.82 -47.53 -19.32
CA VAL A 839 24.63 -48.70 -18.44
C VAL A 839 23.36 -48.56 -17.58
N LEU A 840 23.08 -47.37 -17.06
CA LEU A 840 21.90 -47.14 -16.23
C LEU A 840 20.59 -47.25 -17.03
N VAL A 841 20.48 -46.59 -18.18
CA VAL A 841 19.27 -46.68 -19.02
C VAL A 841 19.05 -48.10 -19.53
N GLN A 842 20.11 -48.81 -19.93
CA GLN A 842 20.01 -50.24 -20.28
C GLN A 842 19.57 -51.11 -19.10
N SER A 843 20.04 -50.81 -17.89
CA SER A 843 19.59 -51.51 -16.68
C SER A 843 18.13 -51.23 -16.35
N TYR A 844 17.63 -50.01 -16.61
CA TYR A 844 16.21 -49.66 -16.48
C TYR A 844 15.36 -50.32 -17.56
N LEU A 845 15.80 -50.29 -18.83
CA LEU A 845 15.16 -51.01 -19.94
C LEU A 845 15.04 -52.50 -19.65
N ALA A 846 16.13 -53.14 -19.22
CA ALA A 846 16.13 -54.54 -18.85
C ALA A 846 15.13 -54.82 -17.72
N SER A 847 15.10 -53.95 -16.70
CA SER A 847 14.15 -54.02 -15.60
C SER A 847 12.69 -53.88 -16.07
N SER A 848 12.39 -52.97 -16.99
CA SER A 848 11.05 -52.72 -17.50
C SER A 848 10.57 -53.81 -18.47
N TYR A 849 11.46 -54.31 -19.32
CA TYR A 849 11.16 -55.42 -20.23
C TYR A 849 10.91 -56.76 -19.49
N THR A 850 11.34 -56.92 -18.23
CA THR A 850 11.12 -58.19 -17.49
C THR A 850 9.68 -58.68 -17.44
N GLN A 851 8.70 -57.77 -17.57
CA GLN A 851 7.25 -58.11 -17.57
C GLN A 851 6.62 -58.07 -18.97
N VAL A 852 7.38 -57.68 -20.00
CA VAL A 852 6.89 -57.45 -21.38
C VAL A 852 7.53 -58.40 -22.39
N ASP A 853 8.86 -58.60 -22.31
CA ASP A 853 9.66 -59.49 -23.17
C ASP A 853 10.96 -59.91 -22.46
N GLU A 854 11.03 -61.17 -22.05
CA GLU A 854 12.17 -61.76 -21.33
C GLU A 854 13.47 -61.73 -22.15
N THR A 855 13.38 -61.99 -23.47
CA THR A 855 14.57 -62.11 -24.33
C THR A 855 15.25 -60.77 -24.54
N ILE A 856 14.45 -59.70 -24.67
CA ILE A 856 14.96 -58.33 -24.80
C ILE A 856 15.49 -57.83 -23.45
N ALA A 857 14.86 -58.22 -22.34
CA ALA A 857 15.35 -57.90 -21.00
C ALA A 857 16.74 -58.50 -20.73
N GLU A 858 16.94 -59.79 -21.03
CA GLU A 858 18.22 -60.49 -20.86
C GLU A 858 19.32 -59.86 -21.73
N LYS A 859 19.01 -59.55 -22.99
CA LYS A 859 19.95 -58.91 -23.93
C LYS A 859 20.41 -57.53 -23.44
N ASN A 860 19.50 -56.71 -22.92
CA ASN A 860 19.85 -55.39 -22.37
C ASN A 860 20.65 -55.51 -21.06
N LEU A 861 20.33 -56.50 -20.21
CA LEU A 861 21.09 -56.77 -19.00
C LEU A 861 22.53 -57.23 -19.30
N ALA A 862 22.70 -58.11 -20.30
CA ALA A 862 24.03 -58.54 -20.74
C ALA A 862 24.89 -57.38 -21.27
N ARG A 863 24.29 -56.47 -22.05
CA ARG A 863 24.96 -55.25 -22.54
C ARG A 863 25.36 -54.32 -21.39
N ALA A 864 24.48 -54.11 -20.42
CA ALA A 864 24.78 -53.30 -19.25
C ALA A 864 25.95 -53.88 -18.43
N ILE A 865 26.00 -55.21 -18.26
CA ILE A 865 27.10 -55.89 -17.56
C ILE A 865 28.43 -55.74 -18.31
N GLN A 866 28.42 -55.88 -19.64
CA GLN A 866 29.63 -55.74 -20.47
C GLN A 866 30.23 -54.34 -20.38
N GLN A 867 29.39 -53.31 -20.31
CA GLN A 867 29.80 -51.89 -20.29
C GLN A 867 30.13 -51.36 -18.89
N LEU A 868 29.99 -52.16 -17.83
CA LEU A 868 30.27 -51.72 -16.44
C LEU A 868 31.72 -51.27 -16.23
N ASP A 869 32.67 -51.96 -16.88
CA ASP A 869 34.10 -51.66 -16.74
C ASP A 869 34.53 -50.43 -17.56
N GLU A 870 33.64 -49.84 -18.36
CA GLU A 870 33.83 -48.59 -19.11
C GLU A 870 33.32 -47.35 -18.34
N THR A 871 32.86 -47.52 -17.09
CA THR A 871 32.31 -46.42 -16.27
C THR A 871 33.39 -45.60 -15.56
N GLU A 872 33.12 -44.31 -15.34
CA GLU A 872 34.01 -43.39 -14.62
C GLU A 872 34.23 -43.84 -13.17
N PHE A 873 35.47 -43.73 -12.67
CA PHE A 873 35.89 -44.24 -11.35
C PHE A 873 35.00 -43.78 -10.18
N ASP A 874 34.56 -42.51 -10.19
CA ASP A 874 33.76 -41.93 -9.11
C ASP A 874 32.28 -42.36 -9.13
N LYS A 875 31.82 -42.96 -10.24
CA LYS A 875 30.41 -43.37 -10.45
C LYS A 875 30.23 -44.90 -10.61
N ASP A 876 31.34 -45.63 -10.58
CA ASP A 876 31.43 -47.08 -10.77
C ASP A 876 30.55 -47.87 -9.76
N SER A 877 30.58 -47.49 -8.47
CA SER A 877 29.81 -48.19 -7.44
C SER A 877 28.28 -48.08 -7.63
N GLN A 878 27.81 -46.94 -8.14
CA GLN A 878 26.38 -46.68 -8.36
C GLN A 878 25.87 -47.47 -9.56
N ALA A 879 26.63 -47.49 -10.67
CA ALA A 879 26.29 -48.31 -11.84
C ALA A 879 26.27 -49.80 -11.48
N ARG A 880 27.29 -50.29 -10.76
CA ARG A 880 27.37 -51.68 -10.29
C ARG A 880 26.19 -52.04 -9.39
N ARG A 881 25.82 -51.17 -8.44
CA ARG A 881 24.63 -51.37 -7.59
C ARG A 881 23.34 -51.45 -8.40
N GLN A 882 23.16 -50.60 -9.40
CA GLN A 882 21.95 -50.61 -10.22
C GLN A 882 21.85 -51.88 -11.05
N VAL A 883 22.94 -52.31 -11.68
CA VAL A 883 23.00 -53.60 -12.39
C VAL A 883 22.70 -54.76 -11.43
N ILE A 884 23.27 -54.78 -10.22
CA ILE A 884 22.96 -55.79 -9.20
C ILE A 884 21.46 -55.80 -8.87
N LYS A 885 20.83 -54.63 -8.69
CA LYS A 885 19.38 -54.53 -8.45
C LYS A 885 18.57 -55.09 -9.62
N THR A 886 18.97 -54.80 -10.86
CA THR A 886 18.31 -55.36 -12.06
C THR A 886 18.48 -56.88 -12.13
N ILE A 887 19.68 -57.41 -11.85
CA ILE A 887 19.93 -58.86 -11.76
C ILE A 887 19.04 -59.50 -10.69
N VAL A 888 18.93 -58.88 -9.51
CA VAL A 888 18.07 -59.39 -8.42
C VAL A 888 16.60 -59.40 -8.83
N ARG A 889 16.11 -58.34 -9.50
CA ARG A 889 14.72 -58.27 -10.02
C ARG A 889 14.48 -59.34 -11.09
N PHE A 890 15.40 -59.48 -12.04
CA PHE A 890 15.36 -60.50 -13.09
C PHE A 890 15.32 -61.91 -12.48
N ASN A 891 16.24 -62.21 -11.54
CA ASN A 891 16.32 -63.49 -10.84
C ASN A 891 15.12 -63.80 -9.93
N THR A 892 14.36 -62.78 -9.52
CA THR A 892 13.11 -62.99 -8.76
C THR A 892 12.01 -63.57 -9.64
N ILE A 893 11.99 -63.18 -10.92
CA ILE A 893 11.01 -63.63 -11.92
C ILE A 893 11.51 -64.92 -12.59
N HIS A 894 12.80 -64.98 -12.93
CA HIS A 894 13.47 -66.09 -13.61
C HIS A 894 14.71 -66.57 -12.81
N PRO A 895 14.54 -67.47 -11.83
CA PRO A 895 15.64 -67.89 -10.96
C PRO A 895 16.73 -68.68 -11.71
N ASP A 896 17.97 -68.16 -11.73
CA ASP A 896 19.17 -68.89 -12.19
C ASP A 896 20.36 -68.63 -11.27
N SER A 897 21.00 -69.72 -10.84
CA SER A 897 22.24 -69.72 -10.06
C SER A 897 23.39 -68.89 -10.66
N ARG A 898 23.43 -68.73 -12.00
CA ARG A 898 24.43 -67.91 -12.69
C ARG A 898 24.31 -66.44 -12.30
N TRP A 899 23.09 -65.92 -12.18
CA TRP A 899 22.84 -64.53 -11.78
C TRP A 899 23.35 -64.22 -10.39
N PHE A 900 23.24 -65.17 -9.45
CA PHE A 900 23.81 -65.02 -8.11
C PHE A 900 25.33 -64.86 -8.17
N THR A 901 26.01 -65.69 -8.96
CA THR A 901 27.48 -65.65 -9.11
C THR A 901 27.92 -64.34 -9.76
N THR A 902 27.23 -63.91 -10.82
CA THR A 902 27.50 -62.64 -11.51
C THR A 902 27.27 -61.43 -10.60
N ALA A 903 26.17 -61.39 -9.85
CA ALA A 903 25.89 -60.30 -8.91
C ALA A 903 26.93 -60.21 -7.80
N LEU A 904 27.44 -61.35 -7.31
CA LEU A 904 28.51 -61.40 -6.31
C LEU A 904 29.84 -60.88 -6.86
N GLN A 905 30.22 -61.28 -8.08
CA GLN A 905 31.43 -60.78 -8.75
C GLN A 905 31.37 -59.27 -8.99
N ILE A 906 30.22 -58.74 -9.40
CA ILE A 906 30.02 -57.30 -9.57
C ILE A 906 30.11 -56.58 -8.22
N ALA A 907 29.53 -57.15 -7.16
CA ALA A 907 29.60 -56.57 -5.82
C ALA A 907 31.04 -56.49 -5.31
N GLN A 908 31.86 -57.53 -5.52
CA GLN A 908 33.27 -57.56 -5.06
C GLN A 908 34.16 -56.45 -5.65
N LYS A 909 33.77 -55.86 -6.78
CA LYS A 909 34.49 -54.73 -7.39
C LYS A 909 34.19 -53.38 -6.70
N ILE A 910 33.20 -53.31 -5.80
CA ILE A 910 32.83 -52.08 -5.08
C ILE A 910 33.82 -51.81 -3.94
N LYS A 911 34.51 -50.67 -3.99
CA LYS A 911 35.57 -50.31 -3.02
C LYS A 911 35.04 -49.74 -1.71
N ASP A 912 33.94 -48.99 -1.74
CA ASP A 912 33.36 -48.43 -0.52
C ASP A 912 32.74 -49.53 0.36
N PRO A 913 33.17 -49.71 1.62
CA PRO A 913 32.70 -50.81 2.47
C PRO A 913 31.20 -50.76 2.79
N ALA A 914 30.61 -49.56 2.90
CA ALA A 914 29.19 -49.41 3.19
C ALA A 914 28.32 -49.74 1.97
N GLU A 915 28.74 -49.29 0.79
CA GLU A 915 28.06 -49.59 -0.48
C GLU A 915 28.25 -51.05 -0.91
N TYR A 916 29.40 -51.66 -0.61
CA TYR A 916 29.62 -53.08 -0.76
C TYR A 916 28.65 -53.89 0.11
N ALA A 917 28.56 -53.57 1.41
CA ALA A 917 27.61 -54.20 2.32
C ALA A 917 26.15 -54.04 1.83
N SER A 918 25.76 -52.83 1.40
CA SER A 918 24.44 -52.58 0.81
C SER A 918 24.15 -53.40 -0.45
N SER A 919 25.17 -53.67 -1.27
CA SER A 919 25.04 -54.50 -2.46
C SER A 919 24.84 -55.96 -2.10
N LEU A 920 25.61 -56.46 -1.12
CA LEU A 920 25.44 -57.81 -0.57
C LEU A 920 24.06 -58.00 0.07
N ILE A 921 23.48 -56.98 0.71
CA ILE A 921 22.09 -57.03 1.21
C ILE A 921 21.09 -57.27 0.07
N SER A 922 21.34 -56.68 -1.11
CA SER A 922 20.49 -56.89 -2.29
C SER A 922 20.65 -58.33 -2.82
N VAL A 923 21.88 -58.82 -2.89
CA VAL A 923 22.23 -60.19 -3.32
C VAL A 923 21.70 -61.24 -2.34
N TYR A 924 21.66 -60.93 -1.04
CA TYR A 924 21.14 -61.82 0.01
C TYR A 924 19.70 -62.27 -0.27
N ARG A 925 18.88 -61.42 -0.92
CA ARG A 925 17.51 -61.77 -1.32
C ARG A 925 17.43 -62.90 -2.35
N MET A 926 18.50 -63.16 -3.10
CA MET A 926 18.57 -64.22 -4.11
C MET A 926 18.77 -65.62 -3.50
N VAL A 927 19.31 -65.70 -2.28
CA VAL A 927 19.67 -66.97 -1.60
C VAL A 927 18.74 -67.33 -0.44
N ARG A 928 17.47 -66.90 -0.50
CA ARG A 928 16.46 -67.17 0.56
C ARG A 928 16.37 -68.63 1.00
N ARG A 929 16.65 -69.58 0.09
CA ARG A 929 16.55 -71.04 0.34
C ARG A 929 17.88 -71.71 0.74
N ASP A 930 19.00 -70.98 0.77
CA ASP A 930 20.34 -71.53 1.04
C ASP A 930 20.90 -70.96 2.36
N PRO A 931 20.85 -71.70 3.48
CA PRO A 931 21.30 -71.21 4.78
C PRO A 931 22.82 -71.03 4.88
N GLU A 932 23.62 -71.77 4.10
CA GLU A 932 25.08 -71.65 4.15
C GLU A 932 25.54 -70.36 3.47
N LYS A 933 25.05 -70.10 2.26
CA LYS A 933 25.35 -68.85 1.54
C LYS A 933 24.83 -67.62 2.29
N ARG A 934 23.70 -67.72 3.00
CA ARG A 934 23.21 -66.64 3.87
C ARG A 934 24.18 -66.34 5.01
N ARG A 935 24.76 -67.36 5.65
CA ARG A 935 25.76 -67.17 6.71
C ARG A 935 27.04 -66.55 6.16
N ASP A 936 27.51 -66.98 5.00
CA ASP A 936 28.72 -66.43 4.36
C ASP A 936 28.54 -64.97 3.96
N LEU A 937 27.38 -64.61 3.40
CA LEU A 937 27.06 -63.22 3.08
C LEU A 937 26.95 -62.35 4.34
N ILE A 938 26.36 -62.85 5.43
CA ILE A 938 26.30 -62.11 6.71
C ILE A 938 27.71 -61.86 7.26
N ARG A 939 28.61 -62.86 7.21
CA ARG A 939 30.02 -62.69 7.63
C ARG A 939 30.75 -61.66 6.76
N ALA A 940 30.54 -61.71 5.45
CA ALA A 940 31.12 -60.72 4.52
C ALA A 940 30.59 -59.31 4.79
N MET A 941 29.29 -59.16 5.09
CA MET A 941 28.70 -57.88 5.49
C MET A 941 29.22 -57.39 6.84
N GLU A 942 29.43 -58.27 7.83
CA GLU A 942 30.00 -57.91 9.13
C GLU A 942 31.45 -57.41 8.98
N ALA A 943 32.27 -58.12 8.20
CA ALA A 943 33.63 -57.71 7.88
C ALA A 943 33.66 -56.36 7.12
N ALA A 944 32.75 -56.15 6.18
CA ALA A 944 32.60 -54.88 5.47
C ALA A 944 32.17 -53.75 6.42
N ALA A 945 31.18 -53.99 7.28
CA ALA A 945 30.73 -53.05 8.29
C ALA A 945 31.85 -52.65 9.25
N ASP A 946 32.79 -53.56 9.54
CA ASP A 946 33.91 -53.25 10.42
C ASP A 946 34.91 -52.25 9.84
N ASN A 947 35.03 -52.21 8.52
CA ASN A 947 35.87 -51.27 7.78
C ASN A 947 35.20 -49.92 7.49
N VAL A 948 33.93 -49.72 7.89
CA VAL A 948 33.25 -48.42 7.77
C VAL A 948 33.81 -47.43 8.79
N ILE A 949 34.21 -46.25 8.32
CA ILE A 949 34.94 -45.25 9.13
C ILE A 949 33.99 -44.50 10.07
N THR A 950 32.85 -44.01 9.57
CA THR A 950 31.97 -43.14 10.36
C THR A 950 31.10 -43.96 11.34
N PRO A 951 30.96 -43.56 12.63
CA PRO A 951 30.18 -44.30 13.61
C PRO A 951 28.71 -44.49 13.22
N TYR A 952 28.11 -43.48 12.57
CA TYR A 952 26.73 -43.54 12.10
C TYR A 952 26.54 -44.53 10.97
N GLU A 953 27.33 -44.45 9.88
CA GLU A 953 27.15 -45.36 8.74
C GLU A 953 27.45 -46.79 9.16
N LYS A 954 28.44 -46.98 10.03
CA LYS A 954 28.74 -48.28 10.64
C LYS A 954 27.54 -48.81 11.42
N ALA A 955 26.94 -48.00 12.29
CA ALA A 955 25.74 -48.40 13.03
C ALA A 955 24.53 -48.68 12.11
N SER A 956 24.34 -47.88 11.05
CA SER A 956 23.25 -48.05 10.08
C SER A 956 23.40 -49.33 9.23
N VAL A 957 24.62 -49.63 8.78
CA VAL A 957 24.93 -50.90 8.11
C VAL A 957 24.71 -52.07 9.06
N ILE A 958 25.19 -51.98 10.32
CA ILE A 958 24.96 -53.01 11.34
C ILE A 958 23.46 -53.23 11.57
N LEU A 959 22.65 -52.18 11.69
CA LEU A 959 21.19 -52.32 11.85
C LEU A 959 20.53 -52.95 10.63
N SER A 960 21.04 -52.68 9.43
CA SER A 960 20.56 -53.33 8.20
C SER A 960 20.89 -54.83 8.20
N ILE A 961 22.05 -55.23 8.72
CA ILE A 961 22.42 -56.63 8.93
C ILE A 961 21.56 -57.27 10.03
N VAL A 962 21.28 -56.55 11.13
CA VAL A 962 20.40 -57.03 12.23
C VAL A 962 19.05 -57.45 11.68
N ARG A 963 18.43 -56.64 10.80
CA ARG A 963 17.16 -56.97 10.15
C ARG A 963 17.21 -58.29 9.37
N LEU A 964 18.35 -58.64 8.76
CA LEU A 964 18.54 -59.92 8.09
C LEU A 964 18.75 -61.08 9.08
N THR A 965 19.48 -60.85 10.18
CA THR A 965 19.68 -61.88 11.22
C THR A 965 18.38 -62.24 11.95
N LEU A 966 17.47 -61.26 12.14
CA LEU A 966 16.13 -61.48 12.67
C LEU A 966 15.31 -62.42 11.78
N GLN A 967 15.40 -62.27 10.44
CA GLN A 967 14.73 -63.16 9.49
C GLN A 967 15.27 -64.60 9.51
N ASN A 968 16.49 -64.78 10.01
CA ASN A 968 17.15 -66.09 10.14
C ASN A 968 17.02 -66.71 11.54
N ALA A 969 16.34 -66.05 12.48
CA ALA A 969 16.21 -66.45 13.88
C ALA A 969 17.55 -66.65 14.64
N ASP A 970 18.62 -65.94 14.24
CA ASP A 970 19.91 -65.98 14.94
C ASP A 970 19.96 -64.93 16.07
N GLY A 971 19.28 -65.24 17.17
CA GLY A 971 19.07 -64.31 18.29
C GLY A 971 20.35 -63.86 19.00
N GLU A 972 21.38 -64.72 19.07
CA GLU A 972 22.64 -64.38 19.72
C GLU A 972 23.44 -63.35 18.92
N LEU A 973 23.56 -63.57 17.59
CA LEU A 973 24.22 -62.62 16.71
C LEU A 973 23.46 -61.29 16.64
N THR A 974 22.12 -61.32 16.59
CA THR A 974 21.27 -60.12 16.63
C THR A 974 21.57 -59.28 17.88
N LEU A 975 21.59 -59.88 19.08
CA LEU A 975 21.86 -59.15 20.32
C LEU A 975 23.28 -58.58 20.39
N LYS A 976 24.28 -59.32 19.89
CA LYS A 976 25.67 -58.86 19.80
C LYS A 976 25.79 -57.63 18.89
N LEU A 977 25.16 -57.68 17.71
CA LEU A 977 25.16 -56.57 16.75
C LEU A 977 24.39 -55.35 17.26
N LEU A 978 23.25 -55.54 17.95
CA LEU A 978 22.50 -54.45 18.57
C LEU A 978 23.31 -53.73 19.64
N LYS A 979 23.99 -54.46 20.53
CA LYS A 979 24.90 -53.87 21.53
C LYS A 979 26.07 -53.11 20.87
N LYS A 980 26.61 -53.65 19.77
CA LYS A 980 27.66 -52.98 18.98
C LYS A 980 27.14 -51.67 18.39
N ALA A 981 25.95 -51.67 17.78
CA ALA A 981 25.30 -50.46 17.26
C ALA A 981 25.01 -49.43 18.37
N GLU A 982 24.50 -49.86 19.51
CA GLU A 982 24.23 -49.01 20.68
C GLU A 982 25.51 -48.31 21.17
N SER A 983 26.62 -49.05 21.28
CA SER A 983 27.90 -48.49 21.71
C SER A 983 28.44 -47.40 20.77
N LEU A 984 28.13 -47.49 19.47
CA LEU A 984 28.54 -46.50 18.47
C LEU A 984 27.76 -45.19 18.62
N THR A 985 26.55 -45.21 19.16
CA THR A 985 25.74 -43.99 19.38
C THR A 985 26.38 -43.00 20.36
N LYS A 986 27.30 -43.47 21.22
CA LYS A 986 28.06 -42.62 22.15
C LYS A 986 29.17 -41.82 21.47
N LYS A 987 29.52 -42.17 20.23
CA LYS A 987 30.56 -41.52 19.42
C LYS A 987 29.99 -40.56 18.36
N ILE A 988 28.67 -40.37 18.33
CA ILE A 988 27.99 -39.48 17.40
C ILE A 988 27.73 -38.16 18.11
N ASN A 989 28.24 -37.06 17.56
CA ASN A 989 28.20 -35.76 18.23
C ASN A 989 26.86 -35.01 18.05
N ILE A 990 26.08 -35.33 17.01
CA ILE A 990 24.78 -34.70 16.73
C ILE A 990 23.65 -35.51 17.40
N PRO A 991 22.93 -34.95 18.39
CA PRO A 991 21.94 -35.69 19.17
C PRO A 991 20.82 -36.34 18.36
N SER A 992 20.17 -35.65 17.41
CA SER A 992 19.12 -36.26 16.57
C SER A 992 19.60 -37.47 15.76
N ILE A 993 20.85 -37.47 15.30
CA ILE A 993 21.42 -38.60 14.55
C ILE A 993 21.60 -39.79 15.50
N ALA A 994 22.18 -39.56 16.68
CA ALA A 994 22.36 -40.59 17.70
C ALA A 994 21.01 -41.15 18.18
N ASP A 995 20.05 -40.27 18.45
CA ASP A 995 18.70 -40.60 18.88
C ASP A 995 17.93 -41.39 17.83
N THR A 996 18.12 -41.11 16.54
CA THR A 996 17.52 -41.90 15.44
C THR A 996 17.99 -43.36 15.49
N ILE A 997 19.28 -43.60 15.73
CA ILE A 997 19.80 -44.96 15.89
C ILE A 997 19.28 -45.60 17.18
N ARG A 998 19.30 -44.88 18.31
CA ARG A 998 18.78 -45.38 19.60
C ARG A 998 17.30 -45.76 19.48
N ASN A 999 16.50 -44.92 18.82
CA ASN A 999 15.08 -45.19 18.55
C ASN A 999 14.90 -46.43 17.67
N ASN A 1000 15.69 -46.61 16.61
CA ASN A 1000 15.67 -47.82 15.78
C ASN A 1000 16.05 -49.08 16.57
N ILE A 1001 17.04 -49.00 17.47
CA ILE A 1001 17.43 -50.10 18.36
C ILE A 1001 16.30 -50.43 19.33
N ALA A 1002 15.69 -49.42 19.95
CA ALA A 1002 14.55 -49.57 20.85
C ALA A 1002 13.33 -50.18 20.15
N ASP A 1003 13.05 -49.78 18.91
CA ASP A 1003 11.99 -50.38 18.07
C ASP A 1003 12.25 -51.86 17.81
N ILE A 1004 13.51 -52.24 17.51
CA ILE A 1004 13.86 -53.64 17.30
C ILE A 1004 13.71 -54.44 18.60
N TYR A 1005 14.16 -53.93 19.75
CA TYR A 1005 13.94 -54.59 21.04
C TYR A 1005 12.45 -54.68 21.41
N SER A 1006 11.66 -53.66 21.09
CA SER A 1006 10.21 -53.66 21.32
C SER A 1006 9.50 -54.69 20.44
N GLY A 1007 9.86 -54.79 19.16
CA GLY A 1007 9.34 -55.82 18.27
C GLY A 1007 9.75 -57.23 18.69
N LEU A 1008 10.97 -57.41 19.20
CA LEU A 1008 11.41 -58.68 19.80
C LEU A 1008 10.62 -59.02 21.07
N TYR A 1009 10.27 -58.03 21.89
CA TYR A 1009 9.40 -58.22 23.04
C TYR A 1009 7.98 -58.61 22.61
N GLU A 1010 7.39 -57.96 21.61
CA GLU A 1010 6.07 -58.33 21.08
C GLU A 1010 6.04 -59.76 20.54
N GLN A 1011 7.12 -60.21 19.89
CA GLN A 1011 7.22 -61.57 19.34
C GLN A 1011 7.48 -62.64 20.41
N SER A 1012 8.36 -62.38 21.37
CA SER A 1012 8.83 -63.38 22.34
C SER A 1012 8.21 -63.28 23.73
N HIS A 1013 7.58 -62.15 24.06
CA HIS A 1013 7.10 -61.77 25.40
C HIS A 1013 8.19 -61.80 26.50
N ASP A 1014 9.48 -61.82 26.13
CA ASP A 1014 10.59 -61.80 27.09
C ASP A 1014 10.77 -60.40 27.70
N ARG A 1015 10.51 -60.28 29.00
CA ARG A 1015 10.65 -59.03 29.76
C ARG A 1015 12.06 -58.44 29.65
N LYS A 1016 13.10 -59.24 29.45
CA LYS A 1016 14.47 -58.74 29.26
C LYS A 1016 14.59 -57.83 28.03
N MET A 1017 13.86 -58.13 26.96
CA MET A 1017 13.87 -57.31 25.73
C MET A 1017 13.14 -55.98 25.95
N ARG A 1018 12.05 -55.98 26.72
CA ARG A 1018 11.36 -54.76 27.15
C ARG A 1018 12.27 -53.90 28.02
N ASP A 1019 12.98 -54.50 28.97
CA ASP A 1019 13.91 -53.77 29.86
C ASP A 1019 15.08 -53.17 29.07
N LEU A 1020 15.61 -53.89 28.07
CA LEU A 1020 16.63 -53.36 27.15
C LEU A 1020 16.09 -52.22 26.28
N ALA A 1021 14.87 -52.34 25.74
CA ALA A 1021 14.22 -51.25 25.00
C ALA A 1021 14.09 -50.00 25.88
N ILE A 1022 13.60 -50.15 27.11
CA ILE A 1022 13.47 -49.07 28.10
C ILE A 1022 14.84 -48.45 28.41
N GLN A 1023 15.88 -49.26 28.64
CA GLN A 1023 17.24 -48.77 28.90
C GLN A 1023 17.76 -47.91 27.75
N VAL A 1024 17.55 -48.33 26.50
CA VAL A 1024 17.96 -47.54 25.32
C VAL A 1024 17.13 -46.26 25.21
N ILE A 1025 15.81 -46.32 25.41
CA ILE A 1025 14.93 -45.14 25.36
C ILE A 1025 15.34 -44.08 26.40
N LYS A 1026 15.78 -44.48 27.60
CA LYS A 1026 16.27 -43.54 28.62
C LYS A 1026 17.47 -42.72 28.17
N THR A 1027 18.27 -43.25 27.24
CA THR A 1027 19.44 -42.57 26.68
C THR A 1027 19.12 -41.63 25.50
N ILE A 1028 17.86 -41.53 25.07
CA ILE A 1028 17.42 -40.59 24.03
C ILE A 1028 17.42 -39.17 24.60
N ASP A 1029 18.12 -38.25 23.93
CA ASP A 1029 18.27 -36.86 24.35
C ASP A 1029 17.02 -36.02 24.05
N ALA A 1030 16.28 -36.34 22.99
CA ALA A 1030 15.01 -35.72 22.64
C ALA A 1030 13.88 -36.11 23.60
N ASP A 1031 13.54 -35.19 24.51
CA ASP A 1031 12.46 -35.34 25.51
C ASP A 1031 11.12 -35.77 24.88
N GLU A 1032 10.76 -35.23 23.71
CA GLU A 1032 9.51 -35.56 22.98
C GLU A 1032 9.43 -37.04 22.55
N VAL A 1033 10.51 -37.56 21.96
CA VAL A 1033 10.59 -38.93 21.43
C VAL A 1033 10.65 -39.90 22.59
N ARG A 1034 11.44 -39.57 23.61
CA ARG A 1034 11.58 -40.37 24.82
C ARG A 1034 10.24 -40.55 25.54
N LEU A 1035 9.49 -39.47 25.76
CA LEU A 1035 8.16 -39.54 26.39
C LEU A 1035 7.21 -40.43 25.59
N PHE A 1036 7.10 -40.19 24.28
CA PHE A 1036 6.19 -40.94 23.41
C PHE A 1036 6.49 -42.45 23.43
N ARG A 1037 7.77 -42.85 23.41
CA ARG A 1037 8.16 -44.26 23.41
C ARG A 1037 7.98 -44.94 24.77
N LEU A 1038 8.22 -44.23 25.87
CA LEU A 1038 7.95 -44.77 27.21
C LEU A 1038 6.44 -44.98 27.43
N GLU A 1039 5.59 -44.05 26.95
CA GLU A 1039 4.14 -44.19 26.96
C GLU A 1039 3.67 -45.42 26.15
N GLN A 1040 4.23 -45.63 24.94
CA GLN A 1040 3.92 -46.82 24.11
C GLN A 1040 4.24 -48.15 24.82
N LEU A 1041 5.29 -48.18 25.65
CA LEU A 1041 5.68 -49.35 26.42
C LEU A 1041 5.00 -49.42 27.80
N GLY A 1042 4.00 -48.57 28.07
CA GLY A 1042 3.23 -48.57 29.32
C GLY A 1042 4.00 -48.11 30.56
N TYR A 1043 5.10 -47.37 30.38
CA TYR A 1043 5.93 -46.82 31.45
C TYR A 1043 5.50 -45.36 31.73
N THR A 1044 4.90 -45.10 32.88
CA THR A 1044 4.20 -43.82 33.20
C THR A 1044 4.92 -42.95 34.25
N GLU A 1045 6.13 -43.31 34.68
CA GLU A 1045 6.86 -42.53 35.68
C GLU A 1045 7.38 -41.19 35.10
N MET A 1046 6.77 -40.08 35.53
CA MET A 1046 7.10 -38.72 35.07
C MET A 1046 8.50 -38.21 35.49
N TYR A 1047 9.23 -38.95 36.33
CA TYR A 1047 10.49 -38.50 36.93
C TYR A 1047 11.68 -38.51 35.95
N GLU A 1048 11.54 -39.12 34.77
CA GLU A 1048 12.65 -39.28 33.82
C GLU A 1048 12.71 -38.19 32.73
N ILE A 1049 11.77 -37.24 32.76
CA ILE A 1049 11.69 -36.11 31.81
C ILE A 1049 12.09 -34.82 32.51
N THR A 1050 12.74 -33.92 31.79
CA THR A 1050 13.11 -32.61 32.32
C THR A 1050 11.85 -31.88 32.81
N PRO A 1051 11.73 -31.46 34.09
CA PRO A 1051 10.53 -30.79 34.61
C PRO A 1051 10.15 -29.51 33.85
N GLN A 1052 11.14 -28.89 33.22
CA GLN A 1052 10.98 -27.73 32.34
C GLN A 1052 10.25 -28.08 31.05
N PHE A 1053 10.56 -29.23 30.43
CA PHE A 1053 9.90 -29.68 29.20
C PHE A 1053 8.41 -29.98 29.43
N VAL A 1054 8.07 -30.64 30.55
CA VAL A 1054 6.66 -30.91 30.92
C VAL A 1054 5.87 -29.61 31.06
N LYS A 1055 6.46 -28.58 31.69
CA LYS A 1055 5.85 -27.24 31.80
C LYS A 1055 5.69 -26.59 30.43
N ILE A 1056 6.71 -26.61 29.58
CA ILE A 1056 6.67 -26.06 28.21
C ILE A 1056 5.55 -26.72 27.39
N LYS A 1057 5.50 -28.07 27.36
CA LYS A 1057 4.47 -28.84 26.67
C LYS A 1057 3.06 -28.50 27.16
N SER A 1058 2.87 -28.45 28.48
CA SER A 1058 1.55 -28.14 29.06
C SER A 1058 1.04 -26.73 28.71
N VAL A 1059 1.95 -25.75 28.61
CA VAL A 1059 1.59 -24.38 28.23
C VAL A 1059 1.33 -24.29 26.72
N SER A 1060 2.13 -24.95 25.89
CA SER A 1060 1.92 -24.94 24.43
C SER A 1060 0.62 -25.64 24.03
N GLU A 1061 0.27 -26.77 24.66
CA GLU A 1061 -1.00 -27.47 24.42
C GLU A 1061 -2.20 -26.61 24.86
N ARG A 1062 -2.07 -25.92 26.01
CA ARG A 1062 -3.11 -25.00 26.48
C ARG A 1062 -3.33 -23.84 25.52
N MET A 1063 -2.26 -23.28 24.96
CA MET A 1063 -2.35 -22.20 23.97
C MET A 1063 -3.11 -22.60 22.69
N ILE A 1064 -2.99 -23.86 22.26
CA ILE A 1064 -3.76 -24.37 21.12
C ILE A 1064 -5.24 -24.54 21.47
N LYS A 1065 -5.53 -25.07 22.66
CA LYS A 1065 -6.91 -25.32 23.12
C LYS A 1065 -7.69 -24.04 23.46
N GLU A 1066 -7.05 -23.08 24.12
CA GLU A 1066 -7.69 -21.86 24.66
C GLU A 1066 -7.54 -20.64 23.74
N GLY A 1067 -6.71 -20.73 22.70
CA GLY A 1067 -6.39 -19.63 21.79
C GLY A 1067 -5.08 -18.91 22.14
N ILE A 1068 -4.40 -18.41 21.09
CA ILE A 1068 -3.05 -17.84 21.19
C ILE A 1068 -3.13 -16.35 21.55
N HIS A 1069 -2.79 -16.02 22.79
CA HIS A 1069 -2.64 -14.64 23.26
C HIS A 1069 -1.17 -14.20 23.36
N PRO A 1070 -0.84 -12.92 23.13
CA PRO A 1070 0.53 -12.41 23.25
C PRO A 1070 1.16 -12.65 24.63
N SER A 1071 0.38 -12.60 25.71
CA SER A 1071 0.81 -12.88 27.08
C SER A 1071 1.22 -14.34 27.28
N SER A 1072 0.49 -15.28 26.68
CA SER A 1072 0.79 -16.72 26.71
C SER A 1072 2.08 -17.02 25.95
N VAL A 1073 2.29 -16.37 24.78
CA VAL A 1073 3.55 -16.47 24.02
C VAL A 1073 4.74 -15.95 24.84
N ALA A 1074 4.61 -14.79 25.48
CA ALA A 1074 5.68 -14.24 26.32
C ALA A 1074 6.01 -15.14 27.53
N THR A 1075 5.00 -15.78 28.11
CA THR A 1075 5.17 -16.74 29.21
C THR A 1075 5.91 -18.00 28.74
N LEU A 1076 5.52 -18.55 27.59
CA LEU A 1076 6.18 -19.69 26.97
C LEU A 1076 7.65 -19.39 26.67
N GLU A 1077 7.95 -18.25 26.06
CA GLU A 1077 9.34 -17.86 25.78
C GLU A 1077 10.18 -17.68 27.06
N ARG A 1078 9.58 -17.13 28.14
CA ARG A 1078 10.26 -17.00 29.43
C ARG A 1078 10.57 -18.36 30.06
N LEU A 1079 9.67 -19.33 29.92
CA LEU A 1079 9.88 -20.70 30.40
C LEU A 1079 11.03 -21.38 29.67
N VAL A 1080 11.12 -21.20 28.34
CA VAL A 1080 12.23 -21.75 27.56
C VAL A 1080 13.56 -21.08 27.95
N ARG A 1081 13.60 -19.74 28.05
CA ARG A 1081 14.82 -18.98 28.44
C ARG A 1081 15.24 -19.15 29.91
N ALA A 1082 14.48 -19.91 30.70
CA ALA A 1082 14.84 -20.26 32.07
C ALA A 1082 15.68 -21.55 32.15
N VAL A 1083 15.93 -22.22 31.01
CA VAL A 1083 16.72 -23.44 30.92
C VAL A 1083 18.21 -23.07 30.93
N ALA A 1084 18.98 -23.59 31.89
CA ALA A 1084 20.37 -23.16 32.10
C ALA A 1084 21.31 -23.46 30.90
N ASP A 1085 20.99 -24.47 30.09
CA ASP A 1085 21.78 -24.87 28.93
C ASP A 1085 21.22 -24.26 27.64
N ARG A 1086 21.97 -23.33 27.02
CA ARG A 1086 21.61 -22.66 25.76
C ARG A 1086 21.41 -23.59 24.57
N GLY A 1087 22.11 -24.73 24.54
CA GLY A 1087 21.85 -25.75 23.53
C GLY A 1087 20.46 -26.32 23.70
N LYS A 1088 20.05 -26.64 24.93
CA LYS A 1088 18.70 -27.13 25.23
C LYS A 1088 17.63 -26.05 25.00
N GLU A 1089 17.92 -24.78 25.30
CA GLU A 1089 17.03 -23.65 24.96
C GLU A 1089 16.74 -23.59 23.46
N ALA A 1090 17.79 -23.67 22.63
CA ALA A 1090 17.64 -23.68 21.18
C ALA A 1090 16.81 -24.88 20.71
N ILE A 1091 17.08 -26.09 21.23
CA ILE A 1091 16.31 -27.28 20.88
C ILE A 1091 14.84 -27.20 21.31
N PHE A 1092 14.52 -26.61 22.47
CA PHE A 1092 13.13 -26.40 22.88
C PHE A 1092 12.40 -25.36 22.02
N PHE A 1093 13.07 -24.29 21.59
CA PHE A 1093 12.50 -23.38 20.60
C PHE A 1093 12.28 -24.07 19.24
N CYS A 1094 13.20 -24.94 18.80
CA CYS A 1094 13.03 -25.76 17.61
C CYS A 1094 11.83 -26.71 17.73
N TYR A 1095 11.68 -27.41 18.86
CA TYR A 1095 10.52 -28.25 19.16
C TYR A 1095 9.22 -27.46 19.05
N LEU A 1096 9.14 -26.28 19.67
CA LEU A 1096 7.95 -25.43 19.60
C LEU A 1096 7.64 -24.96 18.18
N SER A 1097 8.68 -24.69 17.36
CA SER A 1097 8.49 -24.38 15.94
C SER A 1097 7.80 -25.53 15.21
N VAL A 1098 8.33 -26.75 15.35
CA VAL A 1098 7.74 -27.94 14.71
C VAL A 1098 6.34 -28.21 15.22
N TYR A 1099 6.11 -28.08 16.54
CA TYR A 1099 4.80 -28.26 17.16
C TYR A 1099 3.77 -27.27 16.60
N PHE A 1100 4.05 -25.97 16.63
CA PHE A 1100 3.12 -24.96 16.12
C PHE A 1100 2.90 -25.06 14.60
N LYS A 1101 3.88 -25.57 13.84
CA LYS A 1101 3.68 -25.84 12.41
C LYS A 1101 2.64 -26.95 12.20
N LYS A 1102 2.75 -28.05 12.94
CA LYS A 1102 1.79 -29.18 12.85
C LYS A 1102 0.36 -28.77 13.22
N GLU A 1103 0.21 -27.81 14.12
CA GLU A 1103 -1.08 -27.26 14.56
C GLU A 1103 -1.60 -26.10 13.68
N GLY A 1104 -0.97 -25.83 12.52
CA GLY A 1104 -1.41 -24.81 11.56
C GLY A 1104 -1.11 -23.35 11.96
N GLN A 1105 -0.15 -23.11 12.86
CA GLN A 1105 0.18 -21.80 13.42
C GLN A 1105 1.50 -21.25 12.87
N ASP A 1106 1.56 -20.97 11.57
CA ASP A 1106 2.81 -20.67 10.83
C ASP A 1106 3.55 -19.42 11.33
N LYS A 1107 2.82 -18.38 11.75
CA LYS A 1107 3.45 -17.14 12.25
C LYS A 1107 4.17 -17.39 13.56
N LEU A 1108 3.57 -18.17 14.45
CA LEU A 1108 4.19 -18.52 15.73
C LEU A 1108 5.33 -19.52 15.52
N SER A 1109 5.15 -20.49 14.63
CA SER A 1109 6.20 -21.43 14.24
C SER A 1109 7.47 -20.71 13.77
N ARG A 1110 7.34 -19.78 12.81
CA ARG A 1110 8.47 -18.97 12.31
C ARG A 1110 9.15 -18.17 13.41
N LYS A 1111 8.37 -17.60 14.34
CA LYS A 1111 8.92 -16.87 15.49
C LYS A 1111 9.75 -17.78 16.40
N MET A 1112 9.25 -18.99 16.70
CA MET A 1112 9.97 -19.96 17.53
C MET A 1112 11.25 -20.43 16.84
N LEU A 1113 11.22 -20.64 15.52
CA LEU A 1113 12.42 -20.98 14.76
C LEU A 1113 13.48 -19.88 14.81
N GLN A 1114 13.07 -18.62 14.64
CA GLN A 1114 13.99 -17.48 14.77
C GLN A 1114 14.61 -17.40 16.17
N ASN A 1115 13.84 -17.67 17.23
CA ASN A 1115 14.36 -17.72 18.59
C ASN A 1115 15.38 -18.88 18.74
N SER A 1116 15.08 -20.06 18.19
CA SER A 1116 16.01 -21.20 18.16
C SER A 1116 17.35 -20.84 17.53
N ILE A 1117 17.32 -20.19 16.35
CA ILE A 1117 18.55 -19.77 15.64
C ILE A 1117 19.32 -18.73 16.46
N LYS A 1118 18.63 -17.76 17.07
CA LYS A 1118 19.27 -16.72 17.90
C LYS A 1118 20.02 -17.33 19.08
N GLU A 1119 19.42 -18.25 19.81
CA GLU A 1119 20.09 -18.92 20.94
C GLU A 1119 21.23 -19.82 20.47
N ALA A 1120 21.07 -20.53 19.35
CA ALA A 1120 22.13 -21.35 18.78
C ALA A 1120 23.37 -20.50 18.38
N ARG A 1121 23.17 -19.34 17.75
CA ARG A 1121 24.26 -18.46 17.25
C ARG A 1121 25.18 -17.91 18.34
N ILE A 1122 24.77 -17.94 19.61
CA ILE A 1122 25.60 -17.45 20.72
C ILE A 1122 26.28 -18.57 21.51
N ILE A 1123 26.07 -19.84 21.15
CA ILE A 1123 26.72 -21.00 21.80
C ILE A 1123 28.24 -20.96 21.58
N ARG A 1124 29.01 -21.27 22.63
CA ARG A 1124 30.45 -21.54 22.58
C ARG A 1124 30.72 -22.85 23.34
N PRO A 1125 31.72 -23.67 22.94
CA PRO A 1125 32.62 -23.50 21.79
C PRO A 1125 31.93 -23.65 20.42
N LEU A 1126 32.62 -23.28 19.33
CA LEU A 1126 32.06 -23.28 17.97
C LEU A 1126 31.72 -24.70 17.45
N SER A 1127 32.46 -25.73 17.86
CA SER A 1127 32.12 -27.13 17.55
C SER A 1127 30.74 -27.50 18.07
N ARG A 1128 30.46 -27.18 19.33
CA ARG A 1128 29.15 -27.38 19.96
C ARG A 1128 28.04 -26.60 19.25
N ARG A 1129 28.32 -25.37 18.80
CA ARG A 1129 27.38 -24.57 18.00
C ARG A 1129 27.05 -25.27 16.68
N ALA A 1130 28.06 -25.74 15.95
CA ALA A 1130 27.85 -26.44 14.69
C ALA A 1130 26.97 -27.69 14.89
N PHE A 1131 27.25 -28.51 15.91
CA PHE A 1131 26.44 -29.69 16.20
C PHE A 1131 24.97 -29.36 16.55
N VAL A 1132 24.73 -28.34 17.38
CA VAL A 1132 23.36 -27.90 17.71
C VAL A 1132 22.63 -27.33 16.49
N MET A 1133 23.33 -26.61 15.60
CA MET A 1133 22.73 -26.11 14.37
C MET A 1133 22.40 -27.25 13.39
N CYS A 1134 23.27 -28.25 13.23
CA CYS A 1134 22.96 -29.46 12.46
C CYS A 1134 21.75 -30.20 13.05
N ASP A 1135 21.65 -30.28 14.38
CA ASP A 1135 20.52 -30.90 15.07
C ASP A 1135 19.18 -30.18 14.77
N ILE A 1136 19.19 -28.86 14.83
CA ILE A 1136 18.02 -28.03 14.45
C ILE A 1136 17.69 -28.23 12.97
N ALA A 1137 18.69 -28.19 12.08
CA ALA A 1137 18.47 -28.36 10.65
C ALA A 1137 17.80 -29.70 10.33
N LEU A 1138 18.28 -30.80 10.93
CA LEU A 1138 17.68 -32.13 10.76
C LEU A 1138 16.23 -32.19 11.23
N LYS A 1139 15.92 -31.62 12.40
CA LYS A 1139 14.54 -31.58 12.93
C LYS A 1139 13.60 -30.75 12.06
N ILE A 1140 14.09 -29.63 11.53
CA ILE A 1140 13.32 -28.74 10.66
C ILE A 1140 13.13 -29.36 9.26
N SER A 1141 14.15 -30.04 8.73
CA SER A 1141 14.05 -30.83 7.49
C SER A 1141 13.02 -31.95 7.64
N ALA A 1142 13.05 -32.70 8.74
CA ALA A 1142 12.06 -33.75 9.03
C ALA A 1142 10.63 -33.21 9.21
N ALA A 1143 10.47 -31.92 9.49
CA ALA A 1143 9.18 -31.23 9.54
C ALA A 1143 8.74 -30.64 8.18
N GLY A 1144 9.45 -30.96 7.09
CA GLY A 1144 9.16 -30.48 5.73
C GLY A 1144 9.47 -29.01 5.52
N CYS A 1145 10.48 -28.45 6.22
CA CYS A 1145 10.96 -27.07 6.06
C CYS A 1145 12.39 -27.06 5.48
N GLU A 1146 12.60 -27.61 4.30
CA GLU A 1146 13.94 -27.80 3.73
C GLU A 1146 14.72 -26.50 3.52
N HIS A 1147 14.06 -25.43 3.04
CA HIS A 1147 14.74 -24.15 2.83
C HIS A 1147 15.31 -23.56 4.13
N SER A 1148 14.49 -23.50 5.19
CA SER A 1148 14.97 -23.06 6.50
C SER A 1148 16.02 -24.00 7.09
N ALA A 1149 15.94 -25.31 6.80
CA ALA A 1149 16.97 -26.25 7.23
C ALA A 1149 18.32 -26.01 6.52
N GLN A 1150 18.30 -25.68 5.22
CA GLN A 1150 19.49 -25.28 4.46
C GLN A 1150 20.13 -24.00 5.00
N GLU A 1151 19.34 -22.96 5.27
CA GLU A 1151 19.87 -21.73 5.89
C GLU A 1151 20.54 -21.99 7.25
N ILE A 1152 19.98 -22.92 8.03
CA ILE A 1152 20.54 -23.30 9.33
C ILE A 1152 21.84 -24.11 9.17
N LEU A 1153 21.94 -24.94 8.14
CA LEU A 1153 23.19 -25.62 7.78
C LEU A 1153 24.28 -24.62 7.39
N ASP A 1154 23.96 -23.54 6.66
CA ASP A 1154 24.94 -22.51 6.32
C ASP A 1154 25.53 -21.86 7.59
N TYR A 1155 24.71 -21.63 8.63
CA TYR A 1155 25.22 -21.18 9.92
C TYR A 1155 26.08 -22.23 10.63
N ALA A 1156 25.81 -23.52 10.46
CA ALA A 1156 26.66 -24.60 10.96
C ALA A 1156 28.01 -24.64 10.23
N ILE A 1157 28.01 -24.43 8.90
CA ILE A 1157 29.23 -24.35 8.08
C ILE A 1157 30.07 -23.13 8.49
N ASP A 1158 29.44 -21.97 8.69
CA ASP A 1158 30.13 -20.78 9.20
C ASP A 1158 30.73 -21.02 10.60
N ALA A 1159 30.01 -21.72 11.48
CA ALA A 1159 30.56 -22.10 12.78
C ALA A 1159 31.77 -23.04 12.66
N ALA A 1160 31.70 -24.03 11.75
CA ALA A 1160 32.76 -25.01 11.50
C ALA A 1160 34.02 -24.36 10.89
N THR A 1161 33.87 -23.55 9.84
CA THR A 1161 35.00 -22.87 9.16
C THR A 1161 35.81 -21.99 10.11
N ASN A 1162 35.16 -21.38 11.10
CA ASN A 1162 35.77 -20.49 12.09
C ASN A 1162 36.49 -21.22 13.25
N ILE A 1163 36.56 -22.56 13.26
CA ILE A 1163 37.29 -23.34 14.28
C ILE A 1163 38.79 -23.32 13.99
N ARG A 1164 39.61 -22.78 14.90
CA ARG A 1164 41.07 -22.64 14.68
C ARG A 1164 41.84 -23.95 14.63
N GLN A 1165 41.46 -24.95 15.44
CA GLN A 1165 42.13 -26.27 15.47
C GLN A 1165 41.72 -27.10 14.25
N SER A 1166 42.67 -27.52 13.41
CA SER A 1166 42.39 -28.24 12.16
C SER A 1166 41.75 -29.61 12.38
N THR A 1167 42.24 -30.39 13.35
CA THR A 1167 41.70 -31.72 13.65
C THR A 1167 40.25 -31.68 14.12
N LEU A 1168 39.92 -30.72 15.02
CA LEU A 1168 38.55 -30.51 15.48
C LEU A 1168 37.66 -29.95 14.35
N ARG A 1169 38.22 -29.17 13.43
CA ARG A 1169 37.49 -28.63 12.28
C ARG A 1169 37.11 -29.74 11.30
N GLU A 1170 38.05 -30.65 11.00
CA GLU A 1170 37.81 -31.84 10.16
C GLU A 1170 36.72 -32.73 10.77
N GLU A 1171 36.80 -33.03 12.06
CA GLU A 1171 35.77 -33.80 12.78
C GLU A 1171 34.37 -33.14 12.68
N VAL A 1172 34.30 -31.81 12.82
CA VAL A 1172 33.03 -31.08 12.69
C VAL A 1172 32.52 -31.08 11.24
N PHE A 1173 33.40 -31.01 10.25
CA PHE A 1173 33.00 -31.11 8.84
C PHE A 1173 32.51 -32.51 8.45
N ASP A 1174 33.08 -33.57 9.03
CA ASP A 1174 32.60 -34.93 8.80
C ASP A 1174 31.18 -35.13 9.33
N GLU A 1175 30.89 -34.62 10.54
CA GLU A 1175 29.54 -34.63 11.13
C GLU A 1175 28.55 -33.75 10.34
N LEU A 1176 29.02 -32.62 9.80
CA LEU A 1176 28.21 -31.74 8.95
C LEU A 1176 27.89 -32.40 7.61
N GLY A 1177 28.87 -33.03 6.96
CA GLY A 1177 28.69 -33.80 5.74
C GLY A 1177 27.71 -34.96 5.96
N LEU A 1178 27.75 -35.58 7.14
CA LEU A 1178 26.79 -36.60 7.52
C LEU A 1178 25.36 -36.03 7.66
N ALA A 1179 25.19 -34.89 8.33
CA ALA A 1179 23.88 -34.25 8.47
C ALA A 1179 23.27 -33.91 7.10
N ILE A 1180 24.07 -33.35 6.18
CA ILE A 1180 23.66 -33.06 4.79
C ILE A 1180 23.20 -34.35 4.09
N LYS A 1181 23.99 -35.43 4.20
CA LYS A 1181 23.67 -36.72 3.57
C LYS A 1181 22.39 -37.34 4.11
N ILE A 1182 22.07 -37.13 5.39
CA ILE A 1182 20.80 -37.59 5.99
C ILE A 1182 19.64 -36.74 5.48
N MET A 1183 19.78 -35.41 5.44
CA MET A 1183 18.74 -34.52 4.91
C MET A 1183 18.42 -34.81 3.45
N GLN A 1184 19.41 -35.12 2.61
CA GLN A 1184 19.20 -35.51 1.20
C GLN A 1184 18.48 -36.86 1.03
N ARG A 1185 18.36 -37.66 2.08
CA ARG A 1185 17.71 -38.97 2.07
C ARG A 1185 16.33 -38.96 2.72
N MET A 1186 15.98 -37.91 3.46
CA MET A 1186 14.63 -37.64 3.96
C MET A 1186 13.74 -37.21 2.81
#